data_AF-F8QIG9-F1
#
_entry.id   AF-F8QIG9-F1
#
_cell.length_a   1.000
_cell.length_b   1.000
_cell.length_c   1.000
_cell.angle_alpha   90.00
_cell.angle_beta   90.00
_cell.angle_gamma   90.00
#
_symmetry.space_group_name_H-M   'P 1'
#
loop_
_entity.id
_entity.type
_entity.pdbx_description
1 polymer ?
#
loop_
_entity_poly.entity_id
_entity_poly.type
_entity_poly.pdbx_seq_one_letter_code
_entity_poly.pdbx_strand_id
1 'polypeptide(L)'
;MGAGVCDLCHVNPKFVDGGKTYPYCGKACASRAKARGAQVQGHAAPSGGCAVPGCPKAPFVDATGKAGLYCGRSHAELAKNACLVCHKAPRHGHYPWCGKTCGAKAESQATPLLKVPKGHVMFQDVEAQFKTSWKLPLCSPPEVKYIYKIVWSPSSRANYDKYRASVEARGNFTAKGLSAGNECRRWHGTVRECHVGEPGHDQLCGSPTCRLCTIMKTSFHLSTAGKNFALLRFGPGIYTSSDSATSNGYSRNTQTSPVKALLLNKVVVGKCHKNPTFNPLLKAAPAGYDSVVAPAILFAGGDELIVYDDDATLRSSRLLDTLSFMGSATCDFCHSKPKFVQGGKTHPYCGKTCAGKAKVKGGVHPSQAGGCAIPGCPKAPFVDATGKTSLYCGVAHRELAKNACLMCRKAPRNGHHPWCGRTCGAKAESQATLLLEVTNVHATFKDVEAQFKASWRNPSSPPPEVKYIYKIVESATSRASYDKYRASVEARGNFAAKGRSAGNECRRWHGTVRECHVGEPGHDQLCGSGTCRLCTIMKTSFNLSAAGKNYATLRFGAGIYTSSTSATSNGYSRNTQASPVKALLLNKVVVGRCLKDGTSNTGLTAAPAGYDSVVATANTWGGDDELIVYSNDSVRPSYLVMYAA
;
A
#
# COMPACT_ATOMS: atom_id res chain seq x y z
N MET A 1 -36.56 11.78 -48.68
CA MET A 1 -35.89 11.79 -50.00
C MET A 1 -35.56 10.35 -50.36
N GLY A 2 -35.97 9.90 -51.54
CA GLY A 2 -36.35 8.51 -51.85
C GLY A 2 -35.27 7.44 -51.67
N ALA A 3 -35.62 6.37 -50.96
CA ALA A 3 -34.83 5.15 -50.86
C ALA A 3 -34.80 4.43 -52.23
N GLY A 4 -33.87 4.84 -53.11
CA GLY A 4 -33.72 4.21 -54.43
C GLY A 4 -32.87 4.98 -55.44
N VAL A 5 -32.60 6.26 -55.21
CA VAL A 5 -31.82 7.11 -56.14
C VAL A 5 -30.36 7.26 -55.73
N CYS A 6 -29.49 7.50 -56.72
CA CYS A 6 -28.05 7.67 -56.59
C CYS A 6 -27.70 8.75 -55.56
N ASP A 7 -26.80 8.40 -54.63
CA ASP A 7 -26.42 9.28 -53.53
C ASP A 7 -25.54 10.47 -53.96
N LEU A 8 -25.16 10.57 -55.25
CA LEU A 8 -24.38 11.69 -55.78
C LEU A 8 -25.17 12.59 -56.74
N CYS A 9 -25.85 12.02 -57.74
CA CYS A 9 -26.58 12.84 -58.69
C CYS A 9 -28.05 13.07 -58.29
N HIS A 10 -28.60 12.23 -57.42
CA HIS A 10 -30.01 12.25 -57.00
C HIS A 10 -31.04 12.19 -58.14
N VAL A 11 -30.60 11.89 -59.38
CA VAL A 11 -31.45 11.79 -60.58
C VAL A 11 -31.69 10.34 -60.96
N ASN A 12 -30.63 9.54 -61.05
CA ASN A 12 -30.72 8.16 -61.55
C ASN A 12 -30.86 7.15 -60.40
N PRO A 13 -31.51 5.99 -60.60
CA PRO A 13 -31.56 4.91 -59.61
C PRO A 13 -30.17 4.40 -59.22
N LYS A 14 -30.08 3.81 -58.02
CA LYS A 14 -28.87 3.12 -57.55
C LYS A 14 -28.56 1.91 -58.45
N PHE A 15 -27.27 1.71 -58.76
CA PHE A 15 -26.84 0.58 -59.57
C PHE A 15 -27.00 -0.74 -58.79
N VAL A 16 -27.58 -1.76 -59.41
CA VAL A 16 -27.78 -3.09 -58.82
C VAL A 16 -27.06 -4.12 -59.70
N ASP A 17 -26.21 -4.94 -59.09
CA ASP A 17 -25.49 -6.02 -59.76
C ASP A 17 -25.45 -7.26 -58.86
N GLY A 18 -25.87 -8.42 -59.39
CA GLY A 18 -25.93 -9.68 -58.65
C GLY A 18 -26.71 -9.62 -57.32
N GLY A 19 -27.79 -8.84 -57.23
CA GLY A 19 -28.58 -8.64 -56.01
C GLY A 19 -27.98 -7.68 -54.99
N LYS A 20 -26.84 -7.05 -55.30
CA LYS A 20 -26.19 -6.03 -54.46
C LYS A 20 -26.47 -4.63 -54.99
N THR A 21 -27.07 -3.78 -54.15
CA THR A 21 -27.34 -2.38 -54.47
C THR A 21 -26.16 -1.50 -54.07
N TYR A 22 -25.62 -0.75 -55.03
CA TYR A 22 -24.50 0.17 -54.85
C TYR A 22 -25.02 1.60 -54.64
N PRO A 23 -24.37 2.42 -53.80
CA PRO A 23 -24.85 3.77 -53.44
C PRO A 23 -24.93 4.76 -54.62
N TYR A 24 -24.32 4.44 -55.76
CA TYR A 24 -24.23 5.32 -56.93
C TYR A 24 -24.85 4.66 -58.17
N CYS A 25 -25.34 5.46 -59.12
CA CYS A 25 -25.93 4.96 -60.37
C CYS A 25 -24.92 4.38 -61.37
N GLY A 26 -23.61 4.48 -61.11
CA GLY A 26 -22.59 3.92 -61.99
C GLY A 26 -21.17 4.36 -61.64
N LYS A 27 -20.19 3.81 -62.38
CA LYS A 27 -18.75 4.04 -62.17
C LYS A 27 -18.37 5.53 -62.22
N ALA A 28 -19.00 6.32 -63.09
CA ALA A 28 -18.74 7.76 -63.20
C ALA A 28 -19.12 8.53 -61.92
N CYS A 29 -20.31 8.26 -61.35
CA CYS A 29 -20.71 8.85 -60.08
C CYS A 29 -19.85 8.33 -58.91
N ALA A 30 -19.48 7.06 -58.92
CA ALA A 30 -18.54 6.51 -57.92
C ALA A 30 -17.16 7.18 -57.99
N SER A 31 -16.63 7.44 -59.18
CA SER A 31 -15.34 8.12 -59.39
C SER A 31 -15.40 9.61 -59.04
N ARG A 32 -16.48 10.31 -59.39
CA ARG A 32 -16.70 11.71 -58.98
C ARG A 32 -16.86 11.85 -57.46
N ALA A 33 -17.49 10.88 -56.79
CA ALA A 33 -17.56 10.83 -55.33
C ALA A 33 -16.17 10.59 -54.71
N LYS A 34 -15.32 9.74 -55.31
CA LYS A 34 -13.92 9.55 -54.91
C LYS A 34 -13.06 10.80 -55.12
N ALA A 35 -13.23 11.52 -56.24
CA ALA A 35 -12.51 12.75 -56.55
C ALA A 35 -12.91 13.91 -55.60
N ARG A 36 -14.20 14.06 -55.29
CA ARG A 36 -14.70 15.02 -54.27
C ARG A 36 -14.20 14.71 -52.85
N GLY A 37 -13.88 13.46 -52.54
CA GLY A 37 -13.26 13.07 -51.27
C GLY A 37 -11.78 13.41 -51.15
N ALA A 38 -11.10 13.74 -52.25
CA ALA A 38 -9.66 14.03 -52.30
C ALA A 38 -9.32 15.52 -52.45
N GLN A 39 -10.29 16.38 -52.78
CA GLN A 39 -10.08 17.82 -52.95
C GLN A 39 -11.17 18.63 -52.25
N VAL A 40 -11.02 18.83 -50.94
CA VAL A 40 -11.56 20.02 -50.26
C VAL A 40 -10.46 20.52 -49.33
N GLN A 41 -9.73 21.54 -49.80
CA GLN A 41 -8.83 22.31 -48.96
C GLN A 41 -9.69 23.08 -47.95
N GLY A 42 -9.66 22.66 -46.69
CA GLY A 42 -10.35 23.33 -45.60
C GLY A 42 -9.49 24.45 -45.01
N HIS A 43 -10.05 25.66 -44.98
CA HIS A 43 -9.52 26.81 -44.27
C HIS A 43 -9.35 26.52 -42.76
N ALA A 44 -8.34 27.16 -42.16
CA ALA A 44 -7.98 27.00 -40.76
C ALA A 44 -9.13 27.39 -39.82
N ALA A 45 -9.48 26.48 -38.92
CA ALA A 45 -10.43 26.69 -37.81
C ALA A 45 -9.68 26.64 -36.45
N PRO A 46 -10.24 27.23 -35.38
CA PRO A 46 -9.49 27.60 -34.19
C PRO A 46 -9.18 26.42 -33.25
N SER A 47 -7.95 26.42 -32.73
CA SER A 47 -7.45 25.76 -31.51
C SER A 47 -8.02 24.39 -31.11
N GLY A 48 -7.76 23.37 -31.92
CA GLY A 48 -7.78 21.98 -31.44
C GLY A 48 -7.40 21.01 -32.54
N GLY A 49 -6.23 20.36 -32.43
CA GLY A 49 -5.82 19.29 -33.34
C GLY A 49 -6.68 18.02 -33.18
N CYS A 50 -6.51 17.04 -34.06
CA CYS A 50 -7.17 15.74 -33.92
C CYS A 50 -6.94 15.13 -32.53
N ALA A 51 -8.01 14.58 -31.91
CA ALA A 51 -7.95 13.99 -30.58
C ALA A 51 -7.10 12.70 -30.46
N VAL A 52 -6.54 12.18 -31.56
CA VAL A 52 -5.56 11.09 -31.53
C VAL A 52 -4.18 11.66 -31.19
N PRO A 53 -3.54 11.27 -30.07
CA PRO A 53 -2.26 11.81 -29.64
C PRO A 53 -1.16 11.68 -30.70
N GLY A 54 -0.55 12.82 -31.06
CA GLY A 54 0.52 12.91 -32.05
C GLY A 54 0.05 13.00 -33.51
N CYS A 55 -1.25 13.13 -33.75
CA CYS A 55 -1.75 13.44 -35.09
C CYS A 55 -1.64 14.96 -35.36
N PRO A 56 -0.93 15.39 -36.41
CA PRO A 56 -0.79 16.82 -36.73
C PRO A 56 -1.99 17.40 -37.50
N LYS A 57 -2.97 16.56 -37.88
CA LYS A 57 -4.08 16.97 -38.75
C LYS A 57 -5.18 17.66 -37.94
N ALA A 58 -5.77 18.69 -38.53
CA ALA A 58 -6.97 19.33 -37.98
C ALA A 58 -8.15 18.34 -37.96
N PRO A 59 -9.09 18.48 -37.01
CA PRO A 59 -10.32 17.69 -37.00
C PRO A 59 -11.15 17.93 -38.27
N PHE A 60 -11.86 16.89 -38.71
CA PHE A 60 -12.75 16.98 -39.86
C PHE A 60 -13.89 17.94 -39.55
N VAL A 61 -14.13 18.91 -40.41
CA VAL A 61 -15.28 19.82 -40.34
C VAL A 61 -16.36 19.26 -41.26
N ASP A 62 -17.55 19.03 -40.71
CA ASP A 62 -18.68 18.56 -41.51
C ASP A 62 -19.25 19.69 -42.40
N ALA A 63 -20.20 19.32 -43.28
CA ALA A 63 -20.84 20.26 -44.20
C ALA A 63 -21.61 21.40 -43.51
N THR A 64 -21.84 21.32 -42.20
CA THR A 64 -22.50 22.35 -41.39
C THR A 64 -21.52 23.32 -40.74
N GLY A 65 -20.21 23.15 -40.98
CA GLY A 65 -19.16 23.96 -40.36
C GLY A 65 -18.77 23.49 -38.95
N LYS A 66 -19.31 22.35 -38.48
CA LYS A 66 -18.99 21.83 -37.15
C LYS A 66 -17.75 20.93 -37.21
N ALA A 67 -16.70 21.34 -36.49
CA ALA A 67 -15.52 20.51 -36.30
C ALA A 67 -15.85 19.28 -35.44
N GLY A 68 -15.54 18.09 -35.96
CA GLY A 68 -15.56 16.83 -35.21
C GLY A 68 -14.36 16.71 -34.26
N LEU A 69 -14.23 15.54 -33.60
CA LEU A 69 -13.09 15.25 -32.71
C LEU A 69 -11.86 14.70 -33.46
N TYR A 70 -12.05 14.18 -34.66
CA TYR A 70 -11.04 13.40 -35.38
C TYR A 70 -10.85 13.93 -36.79
N CYS A 71 -9.64 13.83 -37.35
CA CYS A 71 -9.33 14.32 -38.70
C CYS A 71 -9.93 13.47 -39.84
N GLY A 72 -10.68 12.41 -39.53
CA GLY A 72 -11.30 11.55 -40.53
C GLY A 72 -11.87 10.25 -39.94
N ARG A 73 -12.51 9.45 -40.81
CA ARG A 73 -13.18 8.19 -40.43
C ARG A 73 -12.26 7.17 -39.78
N SER A 74 -11.02 7.05 -40.25
CA SER A 74 -10.05 6.10 -39.68
C SER A 74 -9.73 6.38 -38.22
N HIS A 75 -9.50 7.65 -37.85
CA HIS A 75 -9.22 8.05 -36.47
C HIS A 75 -10.47 7.98 -35.58
N ALA A 76 -11.65 8.27 -36.14
CA ALA A 76 -12.91 8.05 -35.45
C ALA A 76 -13.14 6.55 -35.15
N GLU A 77 -12.83 5.66 -36.10
CA GLU A 77 -12.98 4.22 -35.91
C GLU A 77 -11.95 3.65 -34.93
N LEU A 78 -10.68 4.07 -35.04
CA LEU A 78 -9.64 3.72 -34.08
C LEU A 78 -10.06 4.10 -32.65
N ALA A 79 -10.58 5.32 -32.46
CA ALA A 79 -10.94 5.81 -31.14
C ALA A 79 -12.03 5.01 -30.44
N LYS A 80 -12.91 4.33 -31.19
CA LYS A 80 -13.92 3.44 -30.61
C LYS A 80 -13.27 2.29 -29.84
N ASN A 81 -12.12 1.78 -30.29
CA ASN A 81 -11.46 0.61 -29.71
C ASN A 81 -9.98 0.85 -29.35
N ALA A 82 -9.57 2.11 -29.18
CA ALA A 82 -8.18 2.47 -28.99
C ALA A 82 -7.63 2.03 -27.63
N CYS A 83 -6.35 1.68 -27.59
CA CYS A 83 -5.61 1.49 -26.35
C CYS A 83 -5.72 2.73 -25.44
N LEU A 84 -6.14 2.54 -24.19
CA LEU A 84 -6.32 3.62 -23.20
C LEU A 84 -5.00 4.24 -22.69
N VAL A 85 -3.85 3.81 -23.21
CA VAL A 85 -2.52 4.24 -22.75
C VAL A 85 -1.80 5.02 -23.83
N CYS A 86 -1.78 4.49 -25.06
CA CYS A 86 -1.12 5.16 -26.18
C CYS A 86 -2.10 5.85 -27.12
N HIS A 87 -3.36 5.43 -27.17
CA HIS A 87 -4.41 5.89 -28.08
C HIS A 87 -4.07 5.77 -29.59
N LYS A 88 -2.98 5.08 -29.93
CA LYS A 88 -2.43 4.98 -31.30
C LYS A 88 -2.76 3.67 -32.01
N ALA A 89 -3.19 2.65 -31.27
CA ALA A 89 -3.49 1.33 -31.81
C ALA A 89 -4.75 0.76 -31.14
N PRO A 90 -5.49 -0.15 -31.80
CA PRO A 90 -6.60 -0.86 -31.18
C PRO A 90 -6.12 -1.66 -29.96
N ARG A 91 -7.00 -1.84 -28.99
CA ARG A 91 -6.73 -2.68 -27.83
C ARG A 91 -6.60 -4.17 -28.25
N HIS A 92 -5.82 -4.93 -27.49
CA HIS A 92 -5.65 -6.35 -27.72
C HIS A 92 -6.75 -7.15 -27.02
N GLY A 93 -7.63 -7.80 -27.78
CA GLY A 93 -8.72 -8.63 -27.22
C GLY A 93 -9.55 -7.87 -26.17
N HIS A 94 -9.65 -8.45 -24.97
CA HIS A 94 -10.39 -7.83 -23.85
C HIS A 94 -9.57 -6.85 -23.01
N TYR A 95 -8.27 -6.69 -23.27
CA TYR A 95 -7.42 -5.80 -22.48
C TYR A 95 -7.72 -4.32 -22.75
N PRO A 96 -7.45 -3.40 -21.81
CA PRO A 96 -7.59 -1.96 -22.04
C PRO A 96 -6.49 -1.35 -22.92
N TRP A 97 -5.49 -2.14 -23.34
CA TRP A 97 -4.30 -1.68 -24.04
C TRP A 97 -3.92 -2.57 -25.22
N CYS A 98 -3.11 -2.05 -26.15
CA CYS A 98 -2.76 -2.72 -27.41
C CYS A 98 -1.70 -3.83 -27.27
N GLY A 99 -0.98 -3.90 -26.16
CA GLY A 99 0.07 -4.89 -25.98
C GLY A 99 0.83 -4.75 -24.67
N LYS A 100 1.83 -5.62 -24.46
CA LYS A 100 2.59 -5.75 -23.21
C LYS A 100 3.23 -4.44 -22.77
N THR A 101 3.80 -3.66 -23.69
CA THR A 101 4.45 -2.37 -23.39
C THR A 101 3.46 -1.36 -22.81
N CYS A 102 2.28 -1.22 -23.42
CA CYS A 102 1.25 -0.32 -22.90
C CYS A 102 0.65 -0.85 -21.58
N GLY A 103 0.52 -2.17 -21.42
CA GLY A 103 0.13 -2.78 -20.15
C GLY A 103 1.11 -2.48 -19.03
N ALA A 104 2.41 -2.75 -19.24
CA ALA A 104 3.46 -2.46 -18.27
C ALA A 104 3.51 -0.96 -17.94
N LYS A 105 3.35 -0.08 -18.94
CA LYS A 105 3.26 1.37 -18.71
C LYS A 105 2.08 1.71 -17.80
N ALA A 106 0.87 1.23 -18.10
CA ALA A 106 -0.31 1.46 -17.27
C ALA A 106 -0.11 0.94 -15.82
N GLU A 107 0.50 -0.22 -15.68
CA GLU A 107 0.74 -0.87 -14.38
C GLU A 107 1.86 -0.21 -13.56
N SER A 108 2.73 0.57 -14.20
CA SER A 108 3.84 1.28 -13.56
C SER A 108 3.49 2.71 -13.12
N GLN A 109 2.35 3.26 -13.56
CA GLN A 109 1.95 4.63 -13.27
C GLN A 109 1.51 4.83 -11.81
N ALA A 110 1.75 6.02 -11.28
CA ALA A 110 1.40 6.39 -9.90
C ALA A 110 -0.12 6.50 -9.67
N THR A 111 -0.88 6.82 -10.71
CA THR A 111 -2.35 6.97 -10.66
C THR A 111 -3.01 5.71 -11.22
N PRO A 112 -3.90 5.03 -10.47
CA PRO A 112 -4.51 3.79 -10.93
C PRO A 112 -5.68 4.03 -11.90
N LEU A 113 -5.97 5.26 -12.33
CA LEU A 113 -7.18 5.58 -13.09
C LEU A 113 -6.85 5.95 -14.54
N LEU A 114 -7.35 5.13 -15.48
CA LEU A 114 -7.36 5.48 -16.90
C LEU A 114 -8.76 5.94 -17.30
N LYS A 115 -8.91 7.18 -17.73
CA LYS A 115 -10.19 7.69 -18.23
C LYS A 115 -10.60 6.94 -19.48
N VAL A 116 -11.83 6.43 -19.52
CA VAL A 116 -12.42 5.76 -20.67
C VAL A 116 -13.27 6.77 -21.46
N PRO A 117 -12.94 7.07 -22.73
CA PRO A 117 -13.73 8.01 -23.53
C PRO A 117 -15.17 7.53 -23.76
N LYS A 118 -16.15 8.45 -23.82
CA LYS A 118 -17.59 8.13 -23.98
C LYS A 118 -17.90 7.29 -25.23
N GLY A 119 -17.16 7.50 -26.32
CA GLY A 119 -17.31 6.73 -27.56
C GLY A 119 -16.57 5.39 -27.61
N HIS A 120 -15.91 4.99 -26.52
CA HIS A 120 -15.08 3.78 -26.49
C HIS A 120 -15.91 2.53 -26.14
N VAL A 121 -15.58 1.34 -26.70
CA VAL A 121 -16.33 0.08 -26.46
C VAL A 121 -16.44 -0.26 -24.97
N MET A 122 -15.38 -0.02 -24.20
CA MET A 122 -15.40 -0.28 -22.75
C MET A 122 -16.33 0.67 -21.98
N PHE A 123 -16.55 1.90 -22.48
CA PHE A 123 -17.53 2.80 -21.90
C PHE A 123 -18.93 2.23 -22.13
N GLN A 124 -19.20 1.83 -23.38
CA GLN A 124 -20.48 1.25 -23.79
C GLN A 124 -20.81 -0.04 -23.03
N ASP A 125 -19.85 -0.96 -22.86
CA ASP A 125 -20.05 -2.21 -22.10
C ASP A 125 -20.42 -1.95 -20.63
N VAL A 126 -19.69 -1.06 -19.96
CA VAL A 126 -19.96 -0.72 -18.55
C VAL A 126 -21.26 0.08 -18.40
N GLU A 127 -21.54 1.01 -19.32
CA GLU A 127 -22.78 1.78 -19.32
C GLU A 127 -24.01 0.88 -19.60
N ALA A 128 -23.89 -0.05 -20.54
CA ALA A 128 -24.93 -1.03 -20.82
C ALA A 128 -25.17 -1.92 -19.60
N GLN A 129 -24.11 -2.43 -18.95
CA GLN A 129 -24.25 -3.20 -17.71
C GLN A 129 -24.93 -2.37 -16.61
N PHE A 130 -24.54 -1.10 -16.44
CA PHE A 130 -25.16 -0.21 -15.45
C PHE A 130 -26.66 -0.07 -15.71
N LYS A 131 -27.06 0.30 -16.93
CA LYS A 131 -28.47 0.52 -17.28
C LYS A 131 -29.31 -0.75 -17.19
N THR A 132 -28.81 -1.87 -17.71
CA THR A 132 -29.53 -3.16 -17.70
C THR A 132 -29.64 -3.75 -16.31
N SER A 133 -28.69 -3.46 -15.43
CA SER A 133 -28.72 -3.93 -14.05
C SER A 133 -29.52 -3.06 -13.11
N TRP A 134 -30.04 -1.90 -13.54
CA TRP A 134 -30.77 -0.97 -12.69
C TRP A 134 -32.20 -1.44 -12.44
N LYS A 135 -32.46 -2.04 -11.28
CA LYS A 135 -33.73 -2.73 -10.98
C LYS A 135 -34.67 -1.99 -10.03
N LEU A 136 -34.47 -0.68 -9.83
CA LEU A 136 -35.37 0.14 -9.00
C LEU A 136 -36.67 0.45 -9.78
N PRO A 137 -37.84 -0.03 -9.31
CA PRO A 137 -39.12 0.28 -9.95
C PRO A 137 -39.36 1.80 -9.92
N LEU A 138 -39.97 2.34 -10.98
CA LEU A 138 -40.38 3.76 -11.10
C LEU A 138 -39.24 4.79 -11.32
N CYS A 139 -37.97 4.37 -11.41
CA CYS A 139 -36.84 5.27 -11.65
C CYS A 139 -35.97 4.80 -12.81
N SER A 140 -35.90 5.58 -13.89
CA SER A 140 -34.94 5.35 -14.97
C SER A 140 -33.49 5.42 -14.46
N PRO A 141 -32.55 4.64 -15.01
CA PRO A 141 -31.14 4.72 -14.63
C PRO A 141 -30.60 6.13 -14.92
N PRO A 142 -29.81 6.72 -14.00
CA PRO A 142 -29.19 8.02 -14.22
C PRO A 142 -28.14 7.97 -15.34
N GLU A 143 -27.81 9.13 -15.91
CA GLU A 143 -26.78 9.20 -16.94
C GLU A 143 -25.39 8.86 -16.37
N VAL A 144 -24.66 7.96 -17.05
CA VAL A 144 -23.25 7.71 -16.78
C VAL A 144 -22.42 8.83 -17.39
N LYS A 145 -21.89 9.72 -16.54
CA LYS A 145 -21.07 10.87 -16.99
C LYS A 145 -19.64 10.47 -17.36
N TYR A 146 -18.99 9.67 -16.52
CA TYR A 146 -17.57 9.29 -16.66
C TYR A 146 -17.33 7.85 -16.26
N ILE A 147 -16.41 7.18 -16.95
CA ILE A 147 -15.91 5.85 -16.57
C ILE A 147 -14.39 5.92 -16.50
N TYR A 148 -13.83 5.35 -15.43
CA TYR A 148 -12.40 5.17 -15.27
C TYR A 148 -12.09 3.69 -15.11
N LYS A 149 -11.10 3.20 -15.85
CA LYS A 149 -10.55 1.88 -15.65
C LYS A 149 -9.52 1.95 -14.52
N ILE A 150 -9.84 1.26 -13.42
CA ILE A 150 -8.88 1.03 -12.33
C ILE A 150 -7.84 0.01 -12.80
N VAL A 151 -6.57 0.39 -12.74
CA VAL A 151 -5.41 -0.42 -13.11
C VAL A 151 -4.70 -0.90 -11.85
N TRP A 152 -4.52 -2.22 -11.79
CA TRP A 152 -3.82 -2.91 -10.71
C TRP A 152 -2.52 -3.48 -11.26
N SER A 153 -1.42 -3.38 -10.51
CA SER A 153 -0.15 -4.02 -10.89
C SER A 153 -0.31 -5.54 -10.98
N PRO A 154 0.54 -6.26 -11.74
CA PRO A 154 0.50 -7.72 -11.79
C PRO A 154 0.63 -8.34 -10.40
N SER A 155 1.53 -7.80 -9.58
CA SER A 155 1.68 -8.22 -8.20
C SER A 155 0.34 -8.10 -7.47
N SER A 156 -0.38 -6.98 -7.64
CA SER A 156 -1.66 -6.72 -6.99
C SER A 156 -2.72 -7.77 -7.31
N ARG A 157 -2.80 -8.13 -8.59
CA ARG A 157 -3.76 -9.13 -9.05
C ARG A 157 -3.38 -10.56 -8.65
N ALA A 158 -2.13 -10.83 -8.23
CA ALA A 158 -1.65 -12.19 -8.02
C ALA A 158 -2.43 -13.00 -6.97
N ASN A 159 -2.83 -12.40 -5.85
CA ASN A 159 -3.58 -13.15 -4.82
C ASN A 159 -5.02 -13.40 -5.25
N TYR A 160 -5.61 -12.41 -5.92
CA TYR A 160 -6.92 -12.56 -6.54
C TYR A 160 -6.91 -13.69 -7.58
N ASP A 161 -5.91 -13.71 -8.47
CA ASP A 161 -5.78 -14.74 -9.50
C ASP A 161 -5.51 -16.13 -8.88
N LYS A 162 -4.69 -16.21 -7.81
CA LYS A 162 -4.46 -17.44 -7.04
C LYS A 162 -5.73 -17.93 -6.34
N TYR A 163 -6.46 -17.04 -5.68
CA TYR A 163 -7.72 -17.37 -5.00
C TYR A 163 -8.78 -17.81 -6.02
N ARG A 164 -8.90 -17.11 -7.15
CA ARG A 164 -9.79 -17.53 -8.24
C ARG A 164 -9.43 -18.93 -8.75
N ALA A 165 -8.14 -19.21 -8.92
CA ALA A 165 -7.67 -20.53 -9.35
C ALA A 165 -7.94 -21.63 -8.30
N SER A 166 -7.78 -21.34 -7.01
CA SER A 166 -8.08 -22.32 -5.95
C SER A 166 -9.58 -22.60 -5.84
N VAL A 167 -10.43 -21.56 -5.95
CA VAL A 167 -11.89 -21.69 -6.02
C VAL A 167 -12.31 -22.45 -7.27
N GLU A 168 -11.66 -22.21 -8.42
CA GLU A 168 -11.88 -22.99 -9.63
C GLU A 168 -11.53 -24.47 -9.44
N ALA A 169 -10.36 -24.77 -8.86
CA ALA A 169 -9.92 -26.15 -8.65
C ALA A 169 -10.88 -26.97 -7.78
N ARG A 170 -11.48 -26.35 -6.77
CA ARG A 170 -12.45 -27.00 -5.87
C ARG A 170 -13.89 -27.03 -6.40
N GLY A 171 -14.26 -26.10 -7.29
CA GLY A 171 -15.64 -25.92 -7.76
C GLY A 171 -15.90 -26.35 -9.21
N ASN A 172 -14.85 -26.47 -10.02
CA ASN A 172 -14.86 -26.81 -11.44
C ASN A 172 -15.93 -26.03 -12.22
N PHE A 173 -15.88 -24.69 -12.15
CA PHE A 173 -16.92 -23.83 -12.72
C PHE A 173 -16.78 -23.67 -14.23
N THR A 174 -15.55 -23.71 -14.77
CA THR A 174 -15.31 -23.66 -16.22
C THR A 174 -15.92 -24.85 -16.95
N ALA A 175 -15.81 -26.06 -16.39
CA ALA A 175 -16.49 -27.24 -16.92
C ALA A 175 -18.03 -27.15 -16.87
N LYS A 176 -18.56 -26.25 -16.03
CA LYS A 176 -20.00 -25.96 -15.91
C LYS A 176 -20.43 -24.76 -16.76
N GLY A 177 -19.58 -24.28 -17.67
CA GLY A 177 -19.86 -23.14 -18.56
C GLY A 177 -19.81 -21.77 -17.87
N LEU A 178 -19.21 -21.67 -16.68
CA LEU A 178 -19.05 -20.42 -15.94
C LEU A 178 -17.62 -19.90 -16.04
N SER A 179 -17.41 -18.62 -15.70
CA SER A 179 -16.07 -18.06 -15.53
C SER A 179 -15.30 -18.82 -14.44
N ALA A 180 -13.98 -18.91 -14.58
CA ALA A 180 -13.13 -19.52 -13.56
C ALA A 180 -13.39 -18.91 -12.17
N GLY A 181 -13.58 -19.76 -11.17
CA GLY A 181 -13.92 -19.38 -9.80
C GLY A 181 -15.34 -18.79 -9.63
N ASN A 182 -16.20 -18.96 -10.64
CA ASN A 182 -17.49 -18.28 -10.75
C ASN A 182 -17.32 -16.74 -10.63
N GLU A 183 -16.30 -16.19 -11.29
CA GLU A 183 -15.99 -14.76 -11.26
C GLU A 183 -17.12 -13.94 -11.91
N CYS A 184 -17.70 -13.01 -11.15
CA CYS A 184 -18.78 -12.13 -11.58
C CYS A 184 -18.40 -10.66 -11.48
N ARG A 185 -18.97 -9.83 -12.36
CA ARG A 185 -18.94 -8.37 -12.23
C ARG A 185 -20.04 -7.90 -11.28
N ARG A 186 -19.67 -7.15 -10.22
CA ARG A 186 -20.59 -6.71 -9.16
C ARG A 186 -20.40 -5.24 -8.80
N TRP A 187 -21.50 -4.54 -8.56
CA TRP A 187 -21.54 -3.15 -8.13
C TRP A 187 -21.28 -3.00 -6.63
N HIS A 188 -20.64 -1.90 -6.25
CA HIS A 188 -20.47 -1.49 -4.86
C HIS A 188 -20.57 0.03 -4.75
N GLY A 189 -21.43 0.51 -3.85
CA GLY A 189 -21.52 1.90 -3.47
C GLY A 189 -20.86 2.15 -2.13
N THR A 190 -20.22 3.32 -1.99
CA THR A 190 -19.51 3.69 -0.76
C THR A 190 -19.47 5.21 -0.58
N VAL A 191 -18.84 5.66 0.50
CA VAL A 191 -18.65 7.08 0.79
C VAL A 191 -17.48 7.65 -0.01
N ARG A 192 -17.72 8.75 -0.71
CA ARG A 192 -16.74 9.56 -1.44
C ARG A 192 -16.61 10.93 -0.77
N GLU A 193 -15.41 11.24 -0.31
CA GLU A 193 -15.12 12.48 0.43
C GLU A 193 -14.32 13.50 -0.40
N CYS A 194 -14.16 13.29 -1.69
CA CYS A 194 -13.40 14.17 -2.57
C CYS A 194 -13.99 14.18 -3.98
N HIS A 195 -13.41 14.98 -4.86
CA HIS A 195 -13.87 15.12 -6.25
C HIS A 195 -13.30 14.07 -7.22
N VAL A 196 -12.68 12.98 -6.73
CA VAL A 196 -12.08 11.96 -7.60
C VAL A 196 -13.10 11.42 -8.62
N GLY A 197 -12.72 11.35 -9.89
CA GLY A 197 -13.58 10.95 -11.01
C GLY A 197 -14.27 12.12 -11.74
N GLU A 198 -14.16 13.35 -11.24
CA GLU A 198 -14.60 14.55 -11.96
C GLU A 198 -13.52 15.07 -12.94
N PRO A 199 -13.88 15.91 -13.92
CA PRO A 199 -12.90 16.55 -14.80
C PRO A 199 -11.82 17.28 -13.98
N GLY A 200 -10.54 17.01 -14.27
CA GLY A 200 -9.42 17.59 -13.52
C GLY A 200 -9.11 16.91 -12.18
N HIS A 201 -9.90 15.91 -11.76
CA HIS A 201 -9.75 15.21 -10.48
C HIS A 201 -9.52 13.71 -10.66
N ASP A 202 -8.39 13.33 -11.23
CA ASP A 202 -8.01 11.93 -11.47
C ASP A 202 -7.08 11.34 -10.39
N GLN A 203 -6.68 12.14 -9.41
CA GLN A 203 -5.82 11.71 -8.31
C GLN A 203 -6.62 11.25 -7.08
N LEU A 204 -6.19 10.13 -6.50
CA LEU A 204 -6.78 9.62 -5.26
C LEU A 204 -6.35 10.49 -4.07
N CYS A 205 -7.30 11.00 -3.29
CA CYS A 205 -6.99 11.84 -2.13
C CYS A 205 -6.26 11.05 -1.03
N GLY A 206 -5.50 11.73 -0.17
CA GLY A 206 -4.75 11.13 0.93
C GLY A 206 -5.59 10.70 2.14
N SER A 207 -6.87 11.06 2.18
CA SER A 207 -7.75 10.85 3.35
C SER A 207 -7.92 9.35 3.66
N PRO A 208 -7.67 8.91 4.92
CA PRO A 208 -7.96 7.54 5.36
C PRO A 208 -9.46 7.30 5.59
N THR A 209 -10.28 8.35 5.66
CA THR A 209 -11.74 8.24 5.84
C THR A 209 -12.46 8.13 4.49
N CYS A 210 -11.85 8.62 3.40
CA CYS A 210 -12.39 8.48 2.05
C CYS A 210 -12.39 7.02 1.60
N ARG A 211 -13.52 6.33 1.79
CA ARG A 211 -13.66 4.89 1.51
C ARG A 211 -13.46 4.57 0.04
N LEU A 212 -13.98 5.39 -0.87
CA LEU A 212 -13.76 5.20 -2.30
C LEU A 212 -12.27 5.22 -2.66
N CYS A 213 -11.52 6.25 -2.23
CA CYS A 213 -10.08 6.34 -2.48
C CYS A 213 -9.30 5.23 -1.78
N THR A 214 -9.71 4.84 -0.57
CA THR A 214 -9.07 3.74 0.17
C THR A 214 -9.24 2.42 -0.58
N ILE A 215 -10.46 2.09 -1.00
CA ILE A 215 -10.72 0.88 -1.81
C ILE A 215 -9.93 0.93 -3.12
N MET A 216 -9.85 2.07 -3.81
CA MET A 216 -9.04 2.16 -5.04
C MET A 216 -7.53 2.04 -4.81
N LYS A 217 -7.03 2.30 -3.59
CA LYS A 217 -5.59 2.15 -3.24
C LYS A 217 -5.24 0.75 -2.76
N THR A 218 -6.06 0.21 -1.86
CA THR A 218 -5.74 -1.00 -1.08
C THR A 218 -6.66 -2.17 -1.39
N SER A 219 -7.75 -1.92 -2.12
CA SER A 219 -8.93 -2.77 -2.24
C SER A 219 -9.78 -2.86 -0.98
N PHE A 220 -10.80 -3.70 -1.03
CA PHE A 220 -11.65 -4.05 0.09
C PHE A 220 -10.84 -4.78 1.17
N HIS A 221 -11.16 -4.49 2.42
CA HIS A 221 -10.61 -5.19 3.58
C HIS A 221 -11.75 -5.53 4.53
N LEU A 222 -11.88 -6.82 4.87
CA LEU A 222 -12.83 -7.33 5.86
C LEU A 222 -12.68 -6.62 7.21
N SER A 223 -11.44 -6.26 7.58
CA SER A 223 -11.16 -5.49 8.80
C SER A 223 -11.78 -4.09 8.80
N THR A 224 -12.25 -3.59 7.65
CA THR A 224 -12.96 -2.31 7.50
C THR A 224 -14.40 -2.48 7.03
N ALA A 225 -14.79 -3.69 6.62
CA ALA A 225 -16.10 -3.95 6.07
C ALA A 225 -17.18 -3.78 7.13
N GLY A 226 -18.24 -3.06 6.78
CA GLY A 226 -19.43 -2.94 7.61
C GLY A 226 -19.31 -2.13 8.91
N LYS A 227 -18.14 -1.56 9.24
CA LYS A 227 -17.90 -0.77 10.47
C LYS A 227 -18.78 0.49 10.63
N ASN A 228 -19.39 0.95 9.55
CA ASN A 228 -20.24 2.15 9.54
C ASN A 228 -21.75 1.82 9.56
N PHE A 229 -22.12 0.54 9.70
CA PHE A 229 -23.51 0.10 9.76
C PHE A 229 -23.78 -0.52 11.13
N ALA A 230 -24.81 -0.03 11.80
CA ALA A 230 -25.21 -0.52 13.12
C ALA A 230 -25.64 -2.00 13.11
N LEU A 231 -26.15 -2.46 11.95
CA LEU A 231 -26.58 -3.85 11.76
C LEU A 231 -26.27 -4.29 10.32
N LEU A 232 -25.52 -5.37 10.19
CA LEU A 232 -25.25 -6.05 8.93
C LEU A 232 -26.02 -7.37 8.94
N ARG A 233 -26.78 -7.67 7.87
CA ARG A 233 -27.63 -8.87 7.86
C ARG A 233 -26.87 -10.19 7.95
N PHE A 234 -25.66 -10.21 7.40
CA PHE A 234 -24.82 -11.40 7.29
C PHE A 234 -23.41 -11.13 7.83
N GLY A 235 -23.33 -10.30 8.87
CA GLY A 235 -22.07 -9.95 9.55
C GLY A 235 -21.04 -9.21 8.70
N PRO A 236 -19.77 -9.14 9.16
CA PRO A 236 -18.73 -8.26 8.61
C PRO A 236 -18.05 -8.85 7.36
N GLY A 237 -18.80 -9.02 6.27
CA GLY A 237 -18.28 -9.39 4.96
C GLY A 237 -18.24 -8.23 3.96
N ILE A 238 -17.72 -8.47 2.75
CA ILE A 238 -17.71 -7.48 1.66
C ILE A 238 -19.01 -7.60 0.86
N TYR A 239 -19.86 -6.57 0.94
CA TYR A 239 -21.17 -6.53 0.29
C TYR A 239 -21.07 -5.94 -1.12
N THR A 240 -21.61 -6.65 -2.11
CA THR A 240 -21.72 -6.22 -3.50
C THR A 240 -23.06 -6.65 -4.12
N SER A 241 -23.54 -5.93 -5.12
CA SER A 241 -24.82 -6.24 -5.78
C SER A 241 -24.64 -6.51 -7.27
N SER A 242 -25.51 -7.33 -7.85
CA SER A 242 -25.69 -7.39 -9.30
C SER A 242 -26.46 -6.18 -9.80
N ASP A 243 -27.23 -5.52 -8.94
CA ASP A 243 -28.06 -4.35 -9.25
C ASP A 243 -27.34 -3.05 -8.91
N SER A 244 -27.17 -2.21 -9.93
CA SER A 244 -26.54 -0.90 -9.78
C SER A 244 -27.38 0.04 -8.90
N ALA A 245 -28.70 -0.12 -8.88
CA ALA A 245 -29.60 0.74 -8.14
C ALA A 245 -29.51 0.49 -6.63
N THR A 246 -29.51 -0.79 -6.22
CA THR A 246 -29.17 -1.22 -4.85
C THR A 246 -27.83 -0.64 -4.40
N SER A 247 -26.78 -0.76 -5.22
CA SER A 247 -25.45 -0.22 -4.87
C SER A 247 -25.44 1.30 -4.79
N ASN A 248 -26.19 2.00 -5.66
CA ASN A 248 -26.34 3.45 -5.60
C ASN A 248 -26.98 3.94 -4.29
N GLY A 249 -27.87 3.15 -3.68
CA GLY A 249 -28.42 3.44 -2.35
C GLY A 249 -27.35 3.60 -1.26
N TYR A 250 -26.21 2.92 -1.40
CA TYR A 250 -25.07 3.03 -0.48
C TYR A 250 -24.03 4.07 -0.90
N SER A 251 -24.15 4.64 -2.10
CA SER A 251 -23.24 5.68 -2.60
C SER A 251 -23.60 7.05 -2.04
N ARG A 252 -22.67 7.65 -1.30
CA ARG A 252 -22.83 8.98 -0.70
C ARG A 252 -21.62 9.86 -0.94
N ASN A 253 -21.83 11.13 -1.26
CA ASN A 253 -20.78 12.13 -1.25
C ASN A 253 -20.87 12.91 0.07
N THR A 254 -19.73 13.20 0.71
CA THR A 254 -19.70 14.12 1.87
C THR A 254 -19.49 15.57 1.45
N GLN A 255 -19.07 15.80 0.21
CA GLN A 255 -18.96 17.12 -0.41
C GLN A 255 -20.02 17.26 -1.51
N THR A 256 -20.49 18.49 -1.76
CA THR A 256 -21.38 18.79 -2.88
C THR A 256 -20.72 18.41 -4.19
N SER A 257 -21.38 17.59 -5.00
CA SER A 257 -20.82 17.12 -6.27
C SER A 257 -21.94 16.81 -7.26
N PRO A 258 -21.75 17.12 -8.56
CA PRO A 258 -22.73 16.83 -9.60
C PRO A 258 -22.79 15.36 -10.00
N VAL A 259 -21.94 14.50 -9.42
CA VAL A 259 -21.85 13.07 -9.76
C VAL A 259 -21.78 12.21 -8.51
N LYS A 260 -22.38 11.01 -8.57
CA LYS A 260 -22.12 9.92 -7.62
C LYS A 260 -21.10 8.94 -8.20
N ALA A 261 -20.47 8.15 -7.34
CA ALA A 261 -19.46 7.19 -7.75
C ALA A 261 -19.83 5.77 -7.31
N LEU A 262 -19.76 4.84 -8.26
CA LEU A 262 -19.88 3.40 -8.02
C LEU A 262 -18.63 2.68 -8.48
N LEU A 263 -18.32 1.58 -7.80
CA LEU A 263 -17.29 0.64 -8.20
C LEU A 263 -17.94 -0.55 -8.92
N LEU A 264 -17.43 -0.90 -10.10
CA LEU A 264 -17.72 -2.17 -10.76
C LEU A 264 -16.54 -3.11 -10.57
N ASN A 265 -16.75 -4.15 -9.78
CA ASN A 265 -15.69 -5.02 -9.26
C ASN A 265 -15.77 -6.40 -9.92
N LYS A 266 -14.63 -7.05 -10.09
CA LYS A 266 -14.60 -8.50 -10.29
C LYS A 266 -14.58 -9.19 -8.94
N VAL A 267 -15.49 -10.12 -8.72
CA VAL A 267 -15.68 -10.83 -7.44
C VAL A 267 -15.67 -12.32 -7.72
N VAL A 268 -14.80 -13.07 -7.03
CA VAL A 268 -14.78 -14.54 -7.06
C VAL A 268 -15.92 -15.03 -6.18
N VAL A 269 -17.02 -15.45 -6.79
CA VAL A 269 -18.23 -15.86 -6.06
C VAL A 269 -18.10 -17.27 -5.51
N GLY A 270 -17.41 -18.16 -6.24
CA GLY A 270 -17.35 -19.59 -5.93
C GLY A 270 -18.74 -20.22 -5.80
N LYS A 271 -18.84 -21.22 -4.91
CA LYS A 271 -20.09 -21.87 -4.57
C LYS A 271 -20.85 -20.99 -3.58
N CYS A 272 -21.98 -20.45 -4.03
CA CYS A 272 -22.73 -19.45 -3.28
C CYS A 272 -23.88 -20.08 -2.47
N HIS A 273 -23.97 -19.75 -1.18
CA HIS A 273 -25.09 -20.11 -0.33
C HIS A 273 -26.23 -19.11 -0.53
N LYS A 274 -27.32 -19.58 -1.12
CA LYS A 274 -28.45 -18.73 -1.51
C LYS A 274 -29.48 -18.64 -0.40
N ASN A 275 -29.96 -17.43 -0.16
CA ASN A 275 -31.04 -17.10 0.76
C ASN A 275 -30.87 -17.66 2.18
N PRO A 276 -29.72 -17.46 2.85
CA PRO A 276 -29.61 -17.82 4.25
C PRO A 276 -30.56 -17.00 5.11
N THR A 277 -30.92 -17.58 6.25
CA THR A 277 -31.55 -16.86 7.35
C THR A 277 -30.67 -15.68 7.77
N PHE A 278 -31.31 -14.55 8.07
CA PHE A 278 -30.66 -13.37 8.62
C PHE A 278 -29.76 -13.76 9.82
N ASN A 279 -28.47 -13.43 9.72
CA ASN A 279 -27.48 -13.78 10.74
C ASN A 279 -26.39 -12.70 10.84
N PRO A 280 -26.56 -11.71 11.73
CA PRO A 280 -25.63 -10.59 11.85
C PRO A 280 -24.28 -10.99 12.47
N LEU A 281 -24.18 -12.22 13.00
CA LEU A 281 -22.97 -12.76 13.61
C LEU A 281 -22.15 -13.60 12.64
N LEU A 282 -22.58 -13.75 11.38
CA LEU A 282 -21.89 -14.56 10.39
C LEU A 282 -20.52 -13.95 10.03
N LYS A 283 -19.43 -14.66 10.39
CA LYS A 283 -18.05 -14.21 10.15
C LYS A 283 -17.36 -14.86 8.95
N ALA A 284 -17.97 -15.90 8.38
CA ALA A 284 -17.47 -16.65 7.24
C ALA A 284 -18.65 -17.24 6.46
N ALA A 285 -18.42 -17.63 5.20
CA ALA A 285 -19.42 -18.40 4.47
C ALA A 285 -19.70 -19.74 5.17
N PRO A 286 -20.94 -20.27 5.13
CA PRO A 286 -21.24 -21.58 5.68
C PRO A 286 -20.35 -22.69 5.10
N ALA A 287 -20.15 -23.76 5.87
CA ALA A 287 -19.29 -24.86 5.47
C ALA A 287 -19.67 -25.39 4.08
N GLY A 288 -18.67 -25.51 3.19
CA GLY A 288 -18.87 -25.97 1.82
C GLY A 288 -19.32 -24.89 0.84
N TYR A 289 -19.37 -23.62 1.25
CA TYR A 289 -19.65 -22.45 0.40
C TYR A 289 -18.51 -21.42 0.47
N ASP A 290 -18.39 -20.59 -0.55
CA ASP A 290 -17.40 -19.50 -0.66
C ASP A 290 -18.01 -18.12 -0.38
N SER A 291 -19.33 -18.00 -0.55
CA SER A 291 -20.05 -16.73 -0.44
C SER A 291 -21.51 -16.95 -0.03
N VAL A 292 -22.17 -15.85 0.32
CA VAL A 292 -23.60 -15.79 0.64
C VAL A 292 -24.28 -14.82 -0.30
N VAL A 293 -25.47 -15.15 -0.80
CA VAL A 293 -26.32 -14.19 -1.53
C VAL A 293 -27.76 -14.22 -0.99
N ALA A 294 -28.36 -13.05 -0.85
CA ALA A 294 -29.77 -12.90 -0.49
C ALA A 294 -30.41 -11.74 -1.27
N PRO A 295 -31.75 -11.68 -1.39
CA PRO A 295 -32.43 -10.51 -1.96
C PRO A 295 -32.17 -9.29 -1.08
N ALA A 296 -31.95 -8.12 -1.67
CA ALA A 296 -31.74 -6.87 -0.93
C ALA A 296 -33.01 -6.46 -0.16
N ILE A 297 -32.86 -5.98 1.08
CA ILE A 297 -34.02 -5.52 1.88
C ILE A 297 -34.39 -4.06 1.56
N LEU A 298 -33.39 -3.18 1.44
CA LEU A 298 -33.62 -1.74 1.37
C LEU A 298 -34.17 -1.27 0.01
N PHE A 299 -34.04 -2.08 -1.04
CA PHE A 299 -34.46 -1.73 -2.39
C PHE A 299 -35.00 -2.99 -3.07
N ALA A 300 -36.30 -3.02 -3.34
CA ALA A 300 -36.94 -4.14 -4.03
C ALA A 300 -36.30 -4.32 -5.43
N GLY A 301 -35.80 -5.54 -5.72
CA GLY A 301 -35.33 -5.94 -7.06
C GLY A 301 -33.86 -6.39 -7.16
N GLY A 302 -33.00 -6.03 -6.20
CA GLY A 302 -31.57 -6.38 -6.20
C GLY A 302 -31.19 -7.57 -5.31
N ASP A 303 -29.93 -7.98 -5.39
CA ASP A 303 -29.31 -8.96 -4.48
C ASP A 303 -28.16 -8.35 -3.67
N GLU A 304 -27.87 -8.94 -2.52
CA GLU A 304 -26.69 -8.67 -1.70
C GLU A 304 -25.83 -9.93 -1.70
N LEU A 305 -24.69 -9.89 -2.38
CA LEU A 305 -23.65 -10.91 -2.34
C LEU A 305 -22.60 -10.48 -1.32
N ILE A 306 -22.26 -11.41 -0.43
CA ILE A 306 -21.28 -11.24 0.63
C ILE A 306 -20.18 -12.28 0.45
N VAL A 307 -18.95 -11.79 0.35
CA VAL A 307 -17.73 -12.61 0.41
C VAL A 307 -16.98 -12.34 1.71
N TYR A 308 -16.37 -13.39 2.26
CA TYR A 308 -15.69 -13.36 3.57
C TYR A 308 -14.18 -13.62 3.44
N ASP A 309 -13.63 -13.38 2.24
CA ASP A 309 -12.20 -13.47 1.96
C ASP A 309 -11.74 -12.16 1.30
N ASP A 310 -10.64 -11.59 1.80
CA ASP A 310 -10.03 -10.36 1.26
C ASP A 310 -9.57 -10.56 -0.20
N ASP A 311 -9.20 -11.78 -0.59
CA ASP A 311 -8.69 -12.12 -1.91
C ASP A 311 -9.81 -12.51 -2.90
N ALA A 312 -11.07 -12.59 -2.44
CA ALA A 312 -12.25 -12.74 -3.31
C ALA A 312 -12.55 -11.49 -4.16
N THR A 313 -11.89 -10.36 -3.87
CA THR A 313 -11.94 -9.13 -4.67
C THR A 313 -10.52 -8.69 -5.05
N LEU A 314 -10.36 -7.93 -6.15
CA LEU A 314 -9.05 -7.53 -6.66
C LEU A 314 -8.28 -6.71 -5.63
N ARG A 315 -7.27 -7.31 -4.97
CA ARG A 315 -6.48 -6.68 -3.92
C ARG A 315 -5.27 -5.90 -4.45
N SER A 316 -4.74 -4.93 -3.71
CA SER A 316 -3.36 -4.44 -3.91
C SER A 316 -2.35 -5.32 -3.17
N SER A 317 -1.34 -5.87 -3.85
CA SER A 317 -0.37 -6.81 -3.25
C SER A 317 0.74 -6.13 -2.48
N ARG A 318 0.67 -4.80 -2.33
CA ARG A 318 1.42 -4.10 -1.28
C ARG A 318 1.15 -4.72 0.11
N LEU A 319 0.05 -5.48 0.20
CA LEU A 319 -0.48 -6.46 1.18
C LEU A 319 0.06 -7.90 1.34
N LEU A 320 0.72 -8.54 0.35
CA LEU A 320 0.76 -10.04 0.37
C LEU A 320 1.95 -10.78 -0.27
N ASP A 321 3.03 -10.15 -0.74
CA ASP A 321 4.23 -10.89 -1.21
C ASP A 321 5.10 -11.46 -0.06
N THR A 322 4.46 -12.05 0.97
CA THR A 322 5.14 -12.72 2.10
C THR A 322 5.22 -14.24 1.98
N LEU A 323 4.69 -14.91 0.95
CA LEU A 323 4.79 -16.38 0.85
C LEU A 323 5.00 -16.87 -0.59
N SER A 324 6.16 -17.52 -0.78
CA SER A 324 6.62 -18.31 -1.94
C SER A 324 7.21 -17.56 -3.15
N PHE A 325 8.54 -17.49 -3.22
CA PHE A 325 9.26 -18.00 -4.40
C PHE A 325 10.73 -18.32 -4.09
N MET A 326 11.12 -19.51 -4.52
CA MET A 326 12.47 -20.08 -4.45
C MET A 326 13.46 -19.23 -5.27
N GLY A 327 14.74 -19.26 -4.87
CA GLY A 327 15.77 -18.28 -5.22
C GLY A 327 15.88 -17.89 -6.71
N SER A 328 15.99 -16.58 -6.93
CA SER A 328 16.45 -15.99 -8.19
C SER A 328 17.79 -16.60 -8.64
N ALA A 329 17.87 -17.00 -9.91
CA ALA A 329 19.09 -17.51 -10.55
C ALA A 329 20.10 -16.41 -10.92
N THR A 330 19.79 -15.12 -10.72
CA THR A 330 20.65 -13.99 -11.11
C THR A 330 21.34 -13.34 -9.90
N CYS A 331 22.56 -12.83 -10.12
CA CYS A 331 23.42 -12.19 -9.13
C CYS A 331 22.70 -11.11 -8.34
N ASP A 332 22.78 -11.19 -7.02
CA ASP A 332 22.09 -10.30 -6.10
C ASP A 332 22.70 -8.87 -6.05
N PHE A 333 23.85 -8.65 -6.71
CA PHE A 333 24.52 -7.34 -6.81
C PHE A 333 24.31 -6.66 -8.17
N CYS A 334 24.72 -7.32 -9.26
CA CYS A 334 24.65 -6.71 -10.60
C CYS A 334 23.33 -7.00 -11.32
N HIS A 335 22.59 -8.04 -10.90
CA HIS A 335 21.34 -8.52 -11.52
C HIS A 335 21.41 -8.88 -13.02
N SER A 336 22.56 -8.69 -13.68
CA SER A 336 22.76 -8.94 -15.11
C SER A 336 23.35 -10.32 -15.44
N LYS A 337 23.91 -11.03 -14.46
CA LYS A 337 24.61 -12.31 -14.69
C LYS A 337 24.08 -13.39 -13.74
N PRO A 338 24.07 -14.67 -14.14
CA PRO A 338 23.65 -15.76 -13.25
C PRO A 338 24.54 -15.87 -12.01
N LYS A 339 24.00 -16.44 -10.94
CA LYS A 339 24.72 -16.72 -9.70
C LYS A 339 25.86 -17.70 -9.95
N PHE A 340 27.01 -17.46 -9.33
CA PHE A 340 28.19 -18.30 -9.51
C PHE A 340 27.99 -19.63 -8.79
N VAL A 341 28.16 -20.75 -9.48
CA VAL A 341 28.05 -22.10 -8.90
C VAL A 341 29.43 -22.73 -8.83
N GLN A 342 29.85 -23.19 -7.65
CA GLN A 342 31.11 -23.89 -7.43
C GLN A 342 30.88 -25.12 -6.58
N GLY A 343 31.27 -26.31 -7.09
CA GLY A 343 31.12 -27.57 -6.36
C GLY A 343 29.68 -27.87 -5.94
N GLY A 344 28.69 -27.53 -6.78
CA GLY A 344 27.26 -27.70 -6.47
C GLY A 344 26.65 -26.63 -5.54
N LYS A 345 27.45 -25.69 -5.01
CA LYS A 345 26.98 -24.59 -4.16
C LYS A 345 26.77 -23.31 -4.97
N THR A 346 25.55 -22.77 -4.95
CA THR A 346 25.19 -21.51 -5.62
C THR A 346 25.49 -20.32 -4.72
N HIS A 347 26.42 -19.46 -5.12
CA HIS A 347 26.78 -18.23 -4.42
C HIS A 347 25.82 -17.09 -4.81
N PRO A 348 25.47 -16.17 -3.89
CA PRO A 348 24.51 -15.09 -4.15
C PRO A 348 24.96 -14.09 -5.24
N TYR A 349 26.23 -14.11 -5.64
CA TYR A 349 26.82 -13.18 -6.61
C TYR A 349 27.38 -13.92 -7.82
N CYS A 350 27.46 -13.24 -8.98
CA CYS A 350 28.04 -13.82 -10.21
C CYS A 350 29.57 -13.94 -10.20
N GLY A 351 30.26 -13.49 -9.15
CA GLY A 351 31.71 -13.61 -9.03
C GLY A 351 32.31 -12.79 -7.89
N LYS A 352 33.62 -13.00 -7.65
CA LYS A 352 34.38 -12.36 -6.56
C LYS A 352 34.32 -10.83 -6.60
N THR A 353 34.26 -10.22 -7.78
CA THR A 353 34.15 -8.76 -7.94
C THR A 353 32.81 -8.22 -7.42
N CYS A 354 31.70 -8.87 -7.76
CA CYS A 354 30.38 -8.49 -7.25
C CYS A 354 30.27 -8.75 -5.74
N ALA A 355 30.86 -9.85 -5.27
CA ALA A 355 30.95 -10.14 -3.83
C ALA A 355 31.81 -9.10 -3.08
N GLY A 356 32.93 -8.66 -3.66
CA GLY A 356 33.83 -7.66 -3.08
C GLY A 356 33.19 -6.28 -3.04
N LYS A 357 32.53 -5.85 -4.12
CA LYS A 357 31.79 -4.57 -4.17
C LYS A 357 30.57 -4.57 -3.24
N ALA A 358 29.95 -5.72 -3.00
CA ALA A 358 28.88 -5.86 -2.01
C ALA A 358 29.36 -5.73 -0.56
N LYS A 359 30.65 -6.00 -0.26
CA LYS A 359 31.23 -5.90 1.09
C LYS A 359 31.55 -4.46 1.54
N VAL A 360 31.60 -3.49 0.64
CA VAL A 360 32.01 -2.10 0.94
C VAL A 360 30.83 -1.17 1.30
N LYS A 361 29.64 -1.71 1.60
CA LYS A 361 28.49 -0.90 2.06
C LYS A 361 27.77 -1.54 3.25
N GLY A 362 28.45 -1.63 4.38
CA GLY A 362 27.82 -1.68 5.69
C GLY A 362 27.80 -0.26 6.25
N GLY A 363 26.62 0.36 6.30
CA GLY A 363 26.44 1.71 6.84
C GLY A 363 25.94 2.75 5.85
N VAL A 364 24.66 3.11 5.93
CA VAL A 364 24.08 4.19 5.11
C VAL A 364 24.25 5.52 5.87
N HIS A 365 25.48 6.04 5.88
CA HIS A 365 25.71 7.44 6.22
C HIS A 365 25.12 8.37 5.13
N PRO A 366 24.50 9.51 5.47
CA PRO A 366 24.30 10.60 4.53
C PRO A 366 25.67 11.06 4.03
N SER A 367 25.80 11.21 2.71
CA SER A 367 27.05 11.49 2.02
C SER A 367 27.75 12.74 2.57
N GLN A 368 28.96 12.58 3.11
CA GLN A 368 29.99 13.63 3.15
C GLN A 368 30.62 13.89 1.77
N ALA A 369 29.91 13.57 0.68
CA ALA A 369 30.37 13.74 -0.69
C ALA A 369 29.47 14.74 -1.43
N GLY A 370 29.51 16.01 -1.04
CA GLY A 370 29.11 17.19 -1.84
C GLY A 370 27.76 17.20 -2.58
N GLY A 371 26.85 16.27 -2.30
CA GLY A 371 25.66 15.98 -3.11
C GLY A 371 24.40 15.86 -2.26
N CYS A 372 23.23 15.93 -2.90
CA CYS A 372 21.96 15.79 -2.20
C CYS A 372 21.85 14.45 -1.45
N ALA A 373 21.41 14.51 -0.19
CA ALA A 373 21.28 13.34 0.69
C ALA A 373 20.19 12.33 0.28
N ILE A 374 19.39 12.60 -0.77
CA ILE A 374 18.47 11.63 -1.37
C ILE A 374 19.26 10.70 -2.30
N PRO A 375 19.30 9.37 -2.04
CA PRO A 375 20.13 8.46 -2.82
C PRO A 375 19.79 8.47 -4.31
N GLY A 376 20.81 8.65 -5.15
CA GLY A 376 20.66 8.68 -6.61
C GLY A 376 20.23 10.02 -7.20
N CYS A 377 20.12 11.08 -6.39
CA CYS A 377 19.96 12.44 -6.90
C CYS A 377 21.32 12.97 -7.40
N PRO A 378 21.43 13.43 -8.67
CA PRO A 378 22.68 13.97 -9.20
C PRO A 378 22.90 15.45 -8.85
N LYS A 379 21.94 16.11 -8.20
CA LYS A 379 21.98 17.56 -7.94
C LYS A 379 22.80 17.88 -6.69
N ALA A 380 23.55 18.98 -6.76
CA ALA A 380 24.22 19.57 -5.60
C ALA A 380 23.19 20.01 -4.54
N PRO A 381 23.56 20.04 -3.25
CA PRO A 381 22.69 20.56 -2.21
C PRO A 381 22.40 22.05 -2.40
N PHE A 382 21.23 22.49 -1.95
CA PHE A 382 20.83 23.89 -2.05
C PHE A 382 21.67 24.75 -1.11
N VAL A 383 22.22 25.86 -1.61
CA VAL A 383 22.89 26.88 -0.80
C VAL A 383 21.96 28.08 -0.72
N ASP A 384 21.61 28.51 0.49
CA ASP A 384 20.77 29.68 0.68
C ASP A 384 21.55 30.99 0.48
N ALA A 385 20.84 32.12 0.50
CA ALA A 385 21.43 33.44 0.32
C ALA A 385 22.50 33.81 1.39
N THR A 386 22.56 33.08 2.51
CA THR A 386 23.54 33.28 3.58
C THR A 386 24.80 32.41 3.40
N GLY A 387 24.88 31.62 2.32
CA GLY A 387 25.97 30.67 2.09
C GLY A 387 25.80 29.35 2.86
N LYS A 388 24.68 29.15 3.58
CA LYS A 388 24.45 27.93 4.33
C LYS A 388 23.99 26.82 3.40
N THR A 389 24.73 25.71 3.40
CA THR A 389 24.45 24.55 2.56
C THR A 389 23.43 23.62 3.25
N SER A 390 22.32 23.34 2.56
CA SER A 390 21.31 22.35 2.92
C SER A 390 21.84 20.93 2.72
N LEU A 391 21.25 19.92 3.37
CA LEU A 391 21.50 18.50 3.03
C LEU A 391 20.81 18.07 1.72
N TYR A 392 19.89 18.89 1.20
CA TYR A 392 19.01 18.54 0.09
C TYR A 392 19.09 19.59 -1.02
N CYS A 393 18.98 19.17 -2.29
CA CYS A 393 19.06 20.05 -3.46
C CYS A 393 17.87 21.01 -3.64
N GLY A 394 16.85 20.93 -2.77
CA GLY A 394 15.67 21.79 -2.84
C GLY A 394 14.53 21.32 -1.94
N VAL A 395 13.44 22.08 -1.94
CA VAL A 395 12.27 21.90 -1.05
C VAL A 395 11.68 20.50 -1.19
N ALA A 396 11.47 19.99 -2.41
CA ALA A 396 10.86 18.67 -2.62
C ALA A 396 11.64 17.52 -1.94
N HIS A 397 12.97 17.53 -2.01
CA HIS A 397 13.80 16.51 -1.37
C HIS A 397 13.90 16.69 0.15
N ARG A 398 13.84 17.94 0.62
CA ARG A 398 13.71 18.23 2.06
C ARG A 398 12.36 17.73 2.61
N GLU A 399 11.25 17.96 1.90
CA GLU A 399 9.93 17.47 2.30
C GLU A 399 9.84 15.94 2.25
N LEU A 400 10.40 15.31 1.21
CA LEU A 400 10.53 13.85 1.15
C LEU A 400 11.27 13.31 2.38
N ALA A 401 12.40 13.92 2.74
CA ALA A 401 13.22 13.48 3.87
C ALA A 401 12.48 13.50 5.21
N LYS A 402 11.48 14.38 5.39
CA LYS A 402 10.67 14.40 6.61
C LYS A 402 9.90 13.10 6.84
N ASN A 403 9.58 12.36 5.78
CA ASN A 403 8.84 11.10 5.86
C ASN A 403 9.43 10.01 4.96
N ALA A 404 10.71 10.06 4.64
CA ALA A 404 11.34 9.11 3.72
C ALA A 404 11.43 7.70 4.33
N CYS A 405 11.35 6.67 3.50
CA CYS A 405 11.67 5.31 3.89
C CYS A 405 13.09 5.23 4.45
N LEU A 406 13.27 4.66 5.64
CA LEU A 406 14.58 4.56 6.28
C LEU A 406 15.55 3.63 5.54
N MET A 407 15.04 2.68 4.76
CA MET A 407 15.86 1.75 3.99
C MET A 407 16.35 2.35 2.67
N CYS A 408 15.44 2.86 1.82
CA CYS A 408 15.83 3.35 0.48
C CYS A 408 16.04 4.85 0.42
N ARG A 409 15.42 5.63 1.32
CA ARG A 409 15.38 7.10 1.34
C ARG A 409 14.87 7.77 0.06
N LYS A 410 14.30 7.00 -0.88
CA LYS A 410 13.84 7.47 -2.21
C LYS A 410 12.34 7.71 -2.32
N ALA A 411 11.56 7.20 -1.38
CA ALA A 411 10.11 7.27 -1.38
C ALA A 411 9.58 7.49 0.04
N PRO A 412 8.40 8.12 0.21
CA PRO A 412 7.83 8.29 1.53
C PRO A 412 7.48 6.93 2.17
N ARG A 413 7.57 6.88 3.49
CA ARG A 413 7.23 5.72 4.32
C ARG A 413 5.73 5.43 4.27
N ASN A 414 5.36 4.16 4.40
CA ASN A 414 3.96 3.73 4.34
C ASN A 414 3.31 3.85 5.72
N GLY A 415 2.54 4.92 5.95
CA GLY A 415 1.89 5.19 7.23
C GLY A 415 2.91 5.24 8.37
N HIS A 416 2.68 4.47 9.44
CA HIS A 416 3.59 4.38 10.58
C HIS A 416 4.76 3.40 10.40
N HIS A 417 4.84 2.67 9.27
CA HIS A 417 5.97 1.78 9.03
C HIS A 417 7.24 2.59 8.72
N PRO A 418 8.44 2.10 9.09
CA PRO A 418 9.70 2.76 8.73
C PRO A 418 10.05 2.64 7.22
N TRP A 419 9.26 1.88 6.47
CA TRP A 419 9.55 1.47 5.09
C TRP A 419 8.50 2.04 4.12
N CYS A 420 8.87 2.36 2.88
CA CYS A 420 7.91 2.73 1.82
C CYS A 420 7.08 1.54 1.33
N GLY A 421 7.50 0.31 1.65
CA GLY A 421 6.83 -0.92 1.26
C GLY A 421 7.62 -2.15 1.70
N ARG A 422 7.07 -3.33 1.40
CA ARG A 422 7.62 -4.64 1.80
C ARG A 422 9.03 -4.87 1.31
N THR A 423 9.38 -4.49 0.09
CA THR A 423 10.73 -4.68 -0.45
C THR A 423 11.78 -4.01 0.43
N CYS A 424 11.51 -2.79 0.89
CA CYS A 424 12.39 -2.09 1.81
C CYS A 424 12.40 -2.72 3.21
N GLY A 425 11.26 -3.22 3.70
CA GLY A 425 11.18 -3.94 4.97
C GLY A 425 11.94 -5.27 4.95
N ALA A 426 11.68 -6.11 3.96
CA ALA A 426 12.36 -7.40 3.74
C ALA A 426 13.86 -7.20 3.49
N LYS A 427 14.24 -6.16 2.73
CA LYS A 427 15.66 -5.83 2.56
C LYS A 427 16.30 -5.44 3.89
N ALA A 428 15.64 -4.60 4.68
CA ALA A 428 16.14 -4.24 6.01
C ALA A 428 16.29 -5.49 6.89
N GLU A 429 15.28 -6.36 6.94
CA GLU A 429 15.30 -7.62 7.70
C GLU A 429 16.38 -8.59 7.23
N SER A 430 16.61 -8.70 5.92
CA SER A 430 17.67 -9.55 5.36
C SER A 430 19.08 -9.08 5.73
N GLN A 431 19.20 -7.82 6.14
CA GLN A 431 20.45 -7.21 6.59
C GLN A 431 20.52 -7.09 8.12
N ALA A 432 19.53 -7.62 8.85
CA ALA A 432 19.55 -7.60 10.30
C ALA A 432 20.74 -8.41 10.85
N THR A 433 21.40 -7.98 11.92
CA THR A 433 21.13 -6.77 12.73
C THR A 433 21.78 -5.52 12.12
N LEU A 434 20.95 -4.57 11.67
CA LEU A 434 21.38 -3.34 11.00
C LEU A 434 20.94 -2.10 11.79
N LEU A 435 21.81 -1.10 11.87
CA LEU A 435 21.48 0.24 12.32
C LEU A 435 21.21 1.14 11.11
N LEU A 436 20.02 1.73 11.08
CA LEU A 436 19.66 2.72 10.07
C LEU A 436 19.54 4.08 10.72
N GLU A 437 20.44 4.99 10.36
CA GLU A 437 20.38 6.37 10.85
C GLU A 437 19.05 7.03 10.43
N VAL A 438 18.39 7.62 11.42
CA VAL A 438 17.20 8.46 11.28
C VAL A 438 17.67 9.91 11.34
N THR A 439 17.60 10.63 10.22
CA THR A 439 18.06 12.02 10.16
C THR A 439 17.21 12.93 11.05
N ASN A 440 17.78 14.00 11.61
CA ASN A 440 17.09 14.95 12.49
C ASN A 440 15.86 15.65 11.87
N VAL A 441 15.74 15.69 10.54
CA VAL A 441 14.56 16.23 9.84
C VAL A 441 13.42 15.23 9.71
N HIS A 442 13.67 13.94 9.98
CA HIS A 442 12.70 12.86 9.79
C HIS A 442 11.69 12.82 10.94
N ALA A 443 10.40 12.57 10.64
CA ALA A 443 9.32 12.55 11.61
C ALA A 443 9.56 11.55 12.76
N THR A 444 10.17 10.39 12.47
CA THR A 444 10.57 9.43 13.51
C THR A 444 11.63 9.97 14.46
N PHE A 445 12.57 10.80 13.98
CA PHE A 445 13.53 11.43 14.89
C PHE A 445 12.79 12.34 15.86
N LYS A 446 11.88 13.18 15.34
CA LYS A 446 11.08 14.11 16.14
C LYS A 446 10.19 13.40 17.15
N ASP A 447 9.54 12.30 16.77
CA ASP A 447 8.71 11.49 17.68
C ASP A 447 9.54 10.85 18.82
N VAL A 448 10.69 10.26 18.50
CA VAL A 448 11.55 9.63 19.51
C VAL A 448 12.23 10.67 20.41
N GLU A 449 12.69 11.79 19.83
CA GLU A 449 13.26 12.93 20.57
C GLU A 449 12.22 13.56 21.51
N ALA A 450 10.99 13.79 21.03
CA ALA A 450 9.91 14.32 21.84
C ALA A 450 9.59 13.38 23.01
N GLN A 451 9.53 12.06 22.76
CA GLN A 451 9.33 11.09 23.83
C GLN A 451 10.49 11.12 24.84
N PHE A 452 11.74 11.19 24.38
CA PHE A 452 12.92 11.27 25.25
C PHE A 452 12.84 12.48 26.19
N LYS A 453 12.55 13.66 25.63
CA LYS A 453 12.44 14.92 26.38
C LYS A 453 11.25 14.93 27.34
N ALA A 454 10.07 14.53 26.86
CA ALA A 454 8.85 14.51 27.67
C ALA A 454 8.89 13.49 28.82
N SER A 455 9.71 12.43 28.68
CA SER A 455 9.90 11.42 29.71
C SER A 455 11.19 11.61 30.52
N TRP A 456 11.89 12.73 30.36
CA TRP A 456 13.04 13.06 31.20
C TRP A 456 12.57 13.67 32.52
N ARG A 457 12.13 12.82 33.44
CA ARG A 457 11.61 13.24 34.75
C ARG A 457 12.75 13.30 35.76
N ASN A 458 13.51 14.39 35.70
CA ASN A 458 14.53 14.74 36.69
C ASN A 458 14.39 16.24 37.02
N PRO A 459 13.84 16.60 38.20
CA PRO A 459 13.67 18.01 38.58
C PRO A 459 14.97 18.80 38.63
N SER A 460 16.11 18.14 38.85
CA SER A 460 17.41 18.79 39.03
C SER A 460 18.18 19.00 37.73
N SER A 461 17.71 18.48 36.58
CA SER A 461 18.45 18.57 35.32
C SER A 461 17.56 18.48 34.09
N PRO A 462 17.65 19.43 33.14
CA PRO A 462 16.89 19.37 31.89
C PRO A 462 17.32 18.16 31.03
N PRO A 463 16.48 17.72 30.09
CA PRO A 463 16.84 16.64 29.17
C PRO A 463 18.09 17.02 28.35
N PRO A 464 19.11 16.15 28.28
CA PRO A 464 20.25 16.35 27.40
C PRO A 464 19.85 16.44 25.93
N GLU A 465 20.72 17.04 25.13
CA GLU A 465 20.51 17.13 23.68
C GLU A 465 20.61 15.74 23.04
N VAL A 466 19.59 15.35 22.28
CA VAL A 466 19.63 14.14 21.44
C VAL A 466 20.43 14.43 20.18
N LYS A 467 21.56 13.73 20.01
CA LYS A 467 22.49 13.92 18.90
C LYS A 467 22.15 13.03 17.70
N TYR A 468 21.92 11.74 17.93
CA TYR A 468 21.68 10.76 16.87
C TYR A 468 20.60 9.76 17.26
N ILE A 469 19.83 9.30 16.28
CA ILE A 469 18.84 8.24 16.47
C ILE A 469 19.00 7.22 15.35
N TYR A 470 19.06 5.94 15.72
CA TYR A 470 19.12 4.84 14.77
C TYR A 470 17.91 3.94 14.95
N LYS A 471 17.28 3.54 13.84
CA LYS A 471 16.33 2.41 13.84
C LYS A 471 17.15 1.13 13.89
N ILE A 472 16.90 0.34 14.93
CA ILE A 472 17.44 -1.01 15.06
C ILE A 472 16.55 -1.93 14.24
N VAL A 473 17.15 -2.66 13.29
CA VAL A 473 16.44 -3.63 12.46
C VAL A 473 16.71 -5.03 12.99
N GLU A 474 15.64 -5.68 13.45
CA GLU A 474 15.64 -7.06 13.91
C GLU A 474 15.43 -8.05 12.74
N SER A 475 15.84 -9.30 12.95
CA SER A 475 15.60 -10.39 12.01
C SER A 475 14.12 -10.77 11.97
N ALA A 476 13.70 -11.38 10.86
CA ALA A 476 12.34 -11.89 10.70
C ALA A 476 11.97 -12.90 11.81
N THR A 477 12.91 -13.77 12.20
CA THR A 477 12.72 -14.74 13.29
C THR A 477 12.52 -14.06 14.64
N SER A 478 13.36 -13.07 14.98
CA SER A 478 13.21 -12.29 16.23
C SER A 478 11.83 -11.62 16.31
N ARG A 479 11.39 -11.05 15.19
CA ARG A 479 10.09 -10.39 15.09
C ARG A 479 8.93 -11.37 15.22
N ALA A 480 9.01 -12.52 14.55
CA ALA A 480 7.97 -13.54 14.59
C ALA A 480 7.73 -14.06 16.02
N SER A 481 8.79 -14.31 16.80
CA SER A 481 8.66 -14.73 18.20
C SER A 481 8.01 -13.65 19.07
N TYR A 482 8.38 -12.39 18.88
CA TYR A 482 7.75 -11.25 19.57
C TYR A 482 6.26 -11.10 19.20
N ASP A 483 5.93 -11.15 17.92
CA ASP A 483 4.55 -11.02 17.44
C ASP A 483 3.69 -12.18 17.93
N LYS A 484 4.23 -13.40 17.97
CA LYS A 484 3.56 -14.58 18.55
C LYS A 484 3.31 -14.38 20.05
N TYR A 485 4.31 -13.93 20.81
CA TYR A 485 4.15 -13.65 22.24
C TYR A 485 3.10 -12.57 22.48
N ARG A 486 3.17 -11.46 21.75
CA ARG A 486 2.19 -10.37 21.80
C ARG A 486 0.77 -10.84 21.49
N ALA A 487 0.59 -11.65 20.45
CA ALA A 487 -0.71 -12.22 20.11
C ALA A 487 -1.25 -13.15 21.21
N SER A 488 -0.38 -13.93 21.86
CA SER A 488 -0.78 -14.79 22.99
C SER A 488 -1.22 -13.97 24.21
N VAL A 489 -0.57 -12.84 24.48
CA VAL A 489 -0.94 -11.91 25.56
C VAL A 489 -2.26 -11.20 25.23
N GLU A 490 -2.43 -10.80 23.97
CA GLU A 490 -3.68 -10.21 23.49
C GLU A 490 -4.86 -11.19 23.61
N ALA A 491 -4.67 -12.45 23.23
CA ALA A 491 -5.73 -13.46 23.29
C ALA A 491 -6.25 -13.68 24.72
N ARG A 492 -5.38 -13.62 25.74
CA ARG A 492 -5.76 -13.77 27.15
C ARG A 492 -6.25 -12.48 27.82
N GLY A 493 -5.78 -11.32 27.37
CA GLY A 493 -6.05 -10.04 28.04
C GLY A 493 -7.06 -9.12 27.34
N ASN A 494 -7.32 -9.35 26.04
CA ASN A 494 -8.22 -8.59 25.18
C ASN A 494 -8.01 -7.06 25.31
N PHE A 495 -6.77 -6.60 25.16
CA PHE A 495 -6.38 -5.21 25.40
C PHE A 495 -6.83 -4.28 24.27
N ALA A 496 -6.87 -4.77 23.03
CA ALA A 496 -7.34 -4.00 21.88
C ALA A 496 -8.81 -3.60 22.01
N ALA A 497 -9.67 -4.51 22.50
CA ALA A 497 -11.07 -4.19 22.79
C ALA A 497 -11.23 -3.16 23.92
N LYS A 498 -10.21 -3.02 24.78
CA LYS A 498 -10.15 -2.03 25.89
C LYS A 498 -9.47 -0.72 25.48
N GLY A 499 -9.32 -0.46 24.17
CA GLY A 499 -8.74 0.78 23.64
C GLY A 499 -7.22 0.90 23.79
N ARG A 500 -6.51 -0.21 24.08
CA ARG A 500 -5.04 -0.24 24.18
C ARG A 500 -4.43 -0.88 22.94
N SER A 501 -3.13 -0.76 22.75
CA SER A 501 -2.41 -1.56 21.74
C SER A 501 -2.54 -3.05 22.04
N ALA A 502 -2.53 -3.90 21.00
CA ALA A 502 -2.56 -5.35 21.17
C ALA A 502 -1.42 -5.83 22.09
N GLY A 503 -1.74 -6.71 23.04
CA GLY A 503 -0.85 -7.19 24.09
C GLY A 503 -0.48 -6.13 25.13
N ASN A 504 -1.18 -4.98 25.14
CA ASN A 504 -0.79 -3.79 25.88
C ASN A 504 0.67 -3.39 25.57
N GLU A 505 1.03 -3.36 24.28
CA GLU A 505 2.37 -2.95 23.85
C GLU A 505 2.63 -1.47 24.18
N CYS A 506 3.73 -1.19 24.87
CA CYS A 506 4.18 0.15 25.23
C CYS A 506 5.64 0.38 24.79
N ARG A 507 5.99 1.65 24.55
CA ARG A 507 7.39 2.05 24.36
C ARG A 507 8.05 2.31 25.72
N ARG A 508 9.20 1.69 25.99
CA ARG A 508 9.94 1.81 27.28
C ARG A 508 11.44 1.99 27.06
N TRP A 509 12.08 2.75 27.94
CA TRP A 509 13.51 3.03 27.94
C TRP A 509 14.29 1.92 28.64
N HIS A 510 15.52 1.71 28.19
CA HIS A 510 16.49 0.83 28.84
C HIS A 510 17.89 1.44 28.69
N GLY A 511 18.59 1.61 29.81
CA GLY A 511 20.00 2.00 29.84
C GLY A 511 20.87 0.79 30.15
N THR A 512 22.06 0.77 29.57
CA THR A 512 23.01 -0.33 29.76
C THR A 512 24.44 0.14 29.50
N VAL A 513 25.41 -0.77 29.69
CA VAL A 513 26.82 -0.50 29.46
C VAL A 513 27.17 -0.54 27.96
N ARG A 514 27.84 0.50 27.49
CA ARG A 514 28.41 0.62 26.14
C ARG A 514 29.93 0.58 26.21
N GLU A 515 30.54 -0.39 25.53
CA GLU A 515 32.00 -0.58 25.53
C GLU A 515 32.69 -0.07 24.27
N CYS A 516 31.95 0.49 23.32
CA CYS A 516 32.47 0.92 22.03
C CYS A 516 31.82 2.24 21.59
N HIS A 517 32.22 2.75 20.42
CA HIS A 517 31.71 4.00 19.87
C HIS A 517 30.45 3.83 19.02
N VAL A 518 29.76 2.68 19.09
CA VAL A 518 28.58 2.46 18.24
C VAL A 518 27.51 3.53 18.44
N GLY A 519 27.00 4.07 17.34
CA GLY A 519 26.06 5.18 17.31
C GLY A 519 26.71 6.55 17.11
N GLU A 520 28.03 6.66 17.19
CA GLU A 520 28.78 7.87 16.84
C GLU A 520 29.01 7.96 15.31
N PRO A 521 29.28 9.15 14.75
CA PRO A 521 29.60 9.29 13.32
C PRO A 521 30.76 8.37 12.91
N GLY A 522 30.59 7.61 11.83
CA GLY A 522 31.57 6.61 11.39
C GLY A 522 31.54 5.28 12.14
N HIS A 523 30.70 5.14 13.16
CA HIS A 523 30.64 3.95 14.03
C HIS A 523 29.23 3.34 14.07
N ASP A 524 28.81 2.69 12.99
CA ASP A 524 27.48 2.07 12.89
C ASP A 524 27.48 0.52 12.93
N GLN A 525 28.66 -0.08 13.11
CA GLN A 525 28.84 -1.51 13.25
C GLN A 525 28.83 -1.94 14.72
N LEU A 526 28.08 -2.99 15.04
CA LEU A 526 28.02 -3.55 16.38
C LEU A 526 29.31 -4.34 16.69
N CYS A 527 30.01 -3.99 17.78
CA CYS A 527 31.28 -4.64 18.13
C CYS A 527 31.13 -6.14 18.45
N GLY A 528 32.20 -6.91 18.30
CA GLY A 528 32.23 -8.35 18.56
C GLY A 528 32.24 -8.74 20.05
N SER A 529 32.40 -7.78 20.96
CA SER A 529 32.51 -8.05 22.41
C SER A 529 31.23 -8.68 22.97
N GLY A 530 31.39 -9.83 23.65
CA GLY A 530 30.32 -10.48 24.41
C GLY A 530 29.97 -9.78 25.73
N THR A 531 30.82 -8.86 26.19
CA THR A 531 30.59 -8.08 27.42
C THR A 531 29.89 -6.74 27.13
N CYS A 532 29.94 -6.26 25.88
CA CYS A 532 29.25 -5.05 25.44
C CYS A 532 27.73 -5.26 25.45
N ARG A 533 27.09 -4.91 26.58
CA ARG A 533 25.65 -5.14 26.82
C ARG A 533 24.78 -4.43 25.79
N LEU A 534 25.15 -3.21 25.41
CA LEU A 534 24.44 -2.49 24.35
C LEU A 534 24.45 -3.26 23.01
N CYS A 535 25.64 -3.69 22.54
CA CYS A 535 25.75 -4.41 21.27
C CYS A 535 25.13 -5.80 21.32
N THR A 536 25.29 -6.53 22.41
CA THR A 536 24.68 -7.86 22.58
C THR A 536 23.15 -7.77 22.58
N ILE A 537 22.56 -6.83 23.32
CA ILE A 537 21.10 -6.59 23.28
C ILE A 537 20.64 -6.23 21.86
N MET A 538 21.37 -5.37 21.13
CA MET A 538 21.00 -5.05 19.75
C MET A 538 21.11 -6.26 18.81
N LYS A 539 22.12 -7.12 18.98
CA LYS A 539 22.33 -8.33 18.16
C LYS A 539 21.30 -9.42 18.41
N THR A 540 21.11 -9.77 19.67
CA THR A 540 20.36 -10.97 20.07
C THR A 540 19.04 -10.69 20.77
N SER A 541 18.65 -9.41 20.90
CA SER A 541 17.59 -8.96 21.80
C SER A 541 17.94 -9.20 23.28
N PHE A 542 16.98 -8.96 24.16
CA PHE A 542 17.08 -9.20 25.60
C PHE A 542 17.08 -10.70 25.91
N ASN A 543 17.88 -11.08 26.91
CA ASN A 543 18.01 -12.47 27.35
C ASN A 543 17.99 -12.53 28.88
N LEU A 544 16.97 -13.20 29.45
CA LEU A 544 16.80 -13.39 30.88
C LEU A 544 17.95 -14.14 31.53
N SER A 545 18.64 -15.02 30.81
CA SER A 545 19.85 -15.67 31.33
C SER A 545 20.98 -14.69 31.61
N ALA A 546 20.90 -13.44 31.13
CA ALA A 546 21.82 -12.36 31.45
C ALA A 546 21.25 -11.35 32.47
N ALA A 547 19.98 -11.48 32.86
CA ALA A 547 19.34 -10.59 33.83
C ALA A 547 19.99 -10.72 35.22
N GLY A 548 20.16 -9.59 35.91
CA GLY A 548 20.65 -9.56 37.30
C GLY A 548 22.11 -9.92 37.54
N LYS A 549 22.84 -10.47 36.56
CA LYS A 549 24.23 -10.94 36.76
C LYS A 549 25.24 -9.88 37.21
N ASN A 550 24.93 -8.59 37.08
CA ASN A 550 25.79 -7.48 37.49
C ASN A 550 25.29 -6.74 38.74
N TYR A 551 24.24 -7.24 39.41
CA TYR A 551 23.63 -6.62 40.57
C TYR A 551 23.54 -7.64 41.71
N ALA A 552 23.95 -7.23 42.92
CA ALA A 552 23.89 -8.11 44.09
C ALA A 552 22.45 -8.52 44.43
N THR A 553 21.50 -7.60 44.27
CA THR A 553 20.05 -7.86 44.40
C THR A 553 19.28 -7.01 43.39
N LEU A 554 18.21 -7.57 42.82
CA LEU A 554 17.25 -6.85 41.99
C LEU A 554 15.89 -6.85 42.69
N ARG A 555 15.20 -5.69 42.70
CA ARG A 555 13.96 -5.47 43.46
C ARG A 555 12.85 -6.50 43.19
N PHE A 556 12.83 -7.05 41.99
CA PHE A 556 11.84 -8.00 41.46
C PHE A 556 12.54 -9.17 40.75
N GLY A 557 13.70 -9.59 41.26
CA GLY A 557 14.41 -10.77 40.80
C GLY A 557 14.91 -10.73 39.34
N ALA A 558 15.02 -11.90 38.73
CA ALA A 558 15.69 -12.12 37.45
C ALA A 558 14.80 -11.79 36.24
N GLY A 559 14.41 -10.53 36.12
CA GLY A 559 13.61 -10.02 35.01
C GLY A 559 14.33 -9.03 34.09
N ILE A 560 13.68 -8.62 33.00
CA ILE A 560 14.15 -7.54 32.11
C ILE A 560 13.54 -6.23 32.60
N TYR A 561 14.40 -5.31 33.04
CA TYR A 561 14.02 -4.01 33.60
C TYR A 561 13.98 -2.94 32.50
N THR A 562 12.84 -2.25 32.40
CA THR A 562 12.65 -1.09 31.52
C THR A 562 11.93 0.01 32.28
N SER A 563 12.00 1.25 31.79
CA SER A 563 11.37 2.38 32.47
C SER A 563 10.51 3.22 31.53
N SER A 564 9.47 3.87 32.04
CA SER A 564 8.74 4.92 31.29
C SER A 564 9.52 6.23 31.20
N THR A 565 10.57 6.39 32.00
CA THR A 565 11.34 7.62 32.20
C THR A 565 12.74 7.46 31.62
N SER A 566 13.13 8.37 30.73
CA SER A 566 14.47 8.39 30.14
C SER A 566 15.54 8.72 31.17
N ALA A 567 15.24 9.58 32.16
CA ALA A 567 16.15 9.91 33.27
C ALA A 567 16.47 8.70 34.17
N THR A 568 15.49 7.87 34.53
CA THR A 568 15.71 6.63 35.28
C THR A 568 16.62 5.68 34.51
N SER A 569 16.32 5.47 33.22
CA SER A 569 17.16 4.62 32.36
C SER A 569 18.57 5.20 32.16
N ASN A 570 18.73 6.52 32.14
CA ASN A 570 20.04 7.17 32.06
C ASN A 570 20.96 6.81 33.23
N GLY A 571 20.40 6.58 34.43
CA GLY A 571 21.16 6.11 35.59
C GLY A 571 21.86 4.76 35.36
N TYR A 572 21.34 3.95 34.44
CA TYR A 572 21.92 2.66 34.05
C TYR A 572 22.77 2.73 32.78
N SER A 573 22.78 3.88 32.08
CA SER A 573 23.61 4.10 30.89
C SER A 573 25.02 4.49 31.30
N ARG A 574 26.01 3.69 30.88
CA ARG A 574 27.43 3.92 31.20
C ARG A 574 28.31 3.59 30.00
N ASN A 575 29.24 4.49 29.66
CA ASN A 575 30.30 4.17 28.71
C ASN A 575 31.53 3.65 29.48
N THR A 576 32.19 2.60 29.00
CA THR A 576 33.48 2.18 29.57
C THR A 576 34.66 2.91 28.93
N GLN A 577 34.44 3.52 27.76
CA GLN A 577 35.40 4.38 27.08
C GLN A 577 34.90 5.83 27.14
N ALA A 578 35.82 6.79 27.16
CA ALA A 578 35.47 8.21 27.09
C ALA A 578 34.69 8.49 25.79
N SER A 579 33.56 9.20 25.90
CA SER A 579 32.76 9.56 24.74
C SER A 579 31.90 10.78 25.05
N PRO A 580 31.70 11.70 24.09
CA PRO A 580 30.84 12.87 24.25
C PRO A 580 29.34 12.53 24.26
N VAL A 581 28.97 11.27 24.02
CA VAL A 581 27.57 10.83 23.97
C VAL A 581 27.31 9.58 24.80
N LYS A 582 26.16 9.53 25.46
CA LYS A 582 25.59 8.33 26.10
C LYS A 582 24.54 7.68 25.19
N ALA A 583 24.17 6.45 25.54
CA ALA A 583 23.25 5.64 24.75
C ALA A 583 22.06 5.14 25.59
N LEU A 584 20.85 5.27 25.06
CA LEU A 584 19.64 4.60 25.55
C LEU A 584 18.98 3.80 24.44
N LEU A 585 18.35 2.69 24.81
CA LEU A 585 17.46 1.93 23.93
C LEU A 585 16.01 2.35 24.19
N LEU A 586 15.27 2.64 23.12
CA LEU A 586 13.81 2.72 23.15
C LEU A 586 13.24 1.42 22.59
N ASN A 587 12.50 0.72 23.44
CA ASN A 587 12.08 -0.66 23.21
C ASN A 587 10.57 -0.72 23.00
N LYS A 588 10.11 -1.72 22.23
CA LYS A 588 8.74 -2.19 22.28
C LYS A 588 8.61 -3.25 23.36
N VAL A 589 7.67 -3.08 24.28
CA VAL A 589 7.46 -3.98 25.41
C VAL A 589 6.01 -4.42 25.46
N VAL A 590 5.77 -5.72 25.42
CA VAL A 590 4.46 -6.34 25.66
C VAL A 590 4.23 -6.35 27.17
N VAL A 591 3.49 -5.35 27.66
CA VAL A 591 3.25 -5.18 29.10
C VAL A 591 2.19 -6.17 29.60
N GLY A 592 1.19 -6.50 28.78
CA GLY A 592 0.08 -7.36 29.19
C GLY A 592 -0.64 -6.86 30.45
N ARG A 593 -1.08 -7.79 31.30
CA ARG A 593 -1.67 -7.50 32.61
C ARG A 593 -0.54 -7.27 33.61
N CYS A 594 -0.40 -6.03 34.05
CA CYS A 594 0.68 -5.62 34.94
C CYS A 594 0.24 -5.64 36.41
N LEU A 595 1.01 -6.31 37.25
CA LEU A 595 0.87 -6.21 38.71
C LEU A 595 1.55 -4.91 39.16
N LYS A 596 0.80 -4.05 39.83
CA LYS A 596 1.36 -2.90 40.55
C LYS A 596 1.78 -3.37 41.94
N ASP A 597 3.07 -3.39 42.21
CA ASP A 597 3.60 -3.86 43.49
C ASP A 597 4.60 -2.85 44.08
N GLY A 598 4.34 -2.46 45.33
CA GLY A 598 5.23 -1.60 46.10
C GLY A 598 6.25 -2.40 46.90
N THR A 599 6.00 -3.69 47.11
CA THR A 599 6.81 -4.56 47.95
C THR A 599 7.87 -5.24 47.08
N SER A 600 9.14 -5.07 47.44
CA SER A 600 10.24 -5.74 46.75
C SER A 600 10.12 -7.27 46.90
N ASN A 601 10.28 -8.00 45.81
CA ASN A 601 10.38 -9.46 45.81
C ASN A 601 11.57 -9.91 44.97
N THR A 602 12.72 -10.04 45.62
CA THR A 602 14.00 -10.34 44.96
C THR A 602 14.07 -11.78 44.40
N GLY A 603 13.13 -12.65 44.75
CA GLY A 603 13.10 -14.06 44.33
C GLY A 603 12.33 -14.34 43.04
N LEU A 604 11.72 -13.33 42.41
CA LEU A 604 10.91 -13.55 41.21
C LEU A 604 11.76 -14.02 40.02
N THR A 605 11.34 -15.13 39.41
CA THR A 605 11.88 -15.65 38.14
C THR A 605 10.83 -15.65 37.02
N ALA A 606 9.57 -15.35 37.37
CA ALA A 606 8.44 -15.23 36.46
C ALA A 606 7.48 -14.14 36.97
N ALA A 607 6.57 -13.69 36.10
CA ALA A 607 5.49 -12.81 36.54
C ALA A 607 4.58 -13.56 37.52
N PRO A 608 4.06 -12.88 38.56
CA PRO A 608 3.09 -13.48 39.48
C PRO A 608 1.87 -14.06 38.76
N ALA A 609 1.26 -15.09 39.35
CA ALA A 609 0.14 -15.81 38.74
C ALA A 609 -0.99 -14.86 38.29
N GLY A 610 -1.39 -14.98 37.03
CA GLY A 610 -2.42 -14.12 36.43
C GLY A 610 -1.93 -12.78 35.87
N TYR A 611 -0.62 -12.50 35.93
CA TYR A 611 0.01 -11.30 35.39
C TYR A 611 1.08 -11.64 34.33
N ASP A 612 1.40 -10.66 33.49
CA ASP A 612 2.42 -10.74 32.44
C ASP A 612 3.68 -9.92 32.78
N SER A 613 3.55 -8.98 33.71
CA SER A 613 4.62 -8.07 34.13
C SER A 613 4.39 -7.55 35.56
N VAL A 614 5.44 -6.98 36.16
CA VAL A 614 5.37 -6.25 37.42
C VAL A 614 5.82 -4.82 37.19
N VAL A 615 5.17 -3.83 37.80
CA VAL A 615 5.65 -2.46 37.87
C VAL A 615 5.85 -2.07 39.33
N ALA A 616 7.02 -1.52 39.63
CA ALA A 616 7.33 -0.99 40.94
C ALA A 616 6.47 0.25 41.20
N THR A 617 5.58 0.21 42.19
CA THR A 617 4.90 1.43 42.68
C THR A 617 5.84 2.12 43.65
N ALA A 618 6.24 3.35 43.32
CA ALA A 618 7.23 4.17 44.02
C ALA A 618 8.72 3.78 43.81
N ASN A 619 9.40 4.61 43.01
CA ASN A 619 10.85 4.75 42.99
C ASN A 619 11.29 5.93 43.88
N THR A 620 12.60 6.23 43.94
CA THR A 620 13.19 7.36 44.69
C THR A 620 12.67 8.74 44.28
N TRP A 621 11.91 8.86 43.18
CA TRP A 621 11.49 10.12 42.55
C TRP A 621 9.96 10.26 42.44
N GLY A 622 9.19 9.31 42.98
CA GLY A 622 7.73 9.24 42.88
C GLY A 622 7.24 8.68 41.53
N GLY A 623 6.44 7.60 41.59
CA GLY A 623 5.68 7.08 40.44
C GLY A 623 5.87 5.59 40.12
N ASP A 624 5.02 5.09 39.20
CA ASP A 624 5.05 3.74 38.63
C ASP A 624 5.98 3.70 37.40
N ASP A 625 7.28 3.51 37.60
CA ASP A 625 8.26 3.74 36.52
C ASP A 625 8.99 2.48 36.03
N GLU A 626 9.48 1.64 36.94
CA GLU A 626 10.26 0.45 36.59
C GLU A 626 9.33 -0.73 36.28
N LEU A 627 9.29 -1.13 35.02
CA LEU A 627 8.52 -2.26 34.51
C LEU A 627 9.46 -3.46 34.29
N ILE A 628 9.07 -4.59 34.85
CA ILE A 628 9.79 -5.86 34.80
C ILE A 628 8.96 -6.89 34.05
N VAL A 629 9.57 -7.53 33.06
CA VAL A 629 8.99 -8.62 32.28
C VAL A 629 9.87 -9.84 32.30
N TYR A 630 9.27 -11.03 32.21
CA TYR A 630 9.93 -12.32 32.45
C TYR A 630 9.84 -13.25 31.24
N SER A 631 9.92 -12.69 30.03
CA SER A 631 10.04 -13.45 28.79
C SER A 631 11.05 -12.80 27.85
N ASN A 632 11.89 -13.59 27.18
CA ASN A 632 12.78 -13.06 26.13
C ASN A 632 11.98 -12.46 24.96
N ASP A 633 10.75 -12.89 24.75
CA ASP A 633 9.89 -12.45 23.65
C ASP A 633 8.98 -11.27 24.00
N SER A 634 9.05 -10.73 25.22
CA SER A 634 8.25 -9.58 25.63
C SER A 634 8.87 -8.23 25.29
N VAL A 635 10.15 -8.17 24.91
CA VAL A 635 10.86 -6.91 24.61
C VAL A 635 11.64 -6.99 23.30
N ARG A 636 11.58 -5.92 22.50
CA ARG A 636 12.45 -5.72 21.33
C ARG A 636 13.07 -4.32 21.31
N PRO A 637 14.40 -4.19 21.15
CA PRO A 637 15.01 -2.88 20.96
C PRO A 637 14.61 -2.32 19.60
N SER A 638 14.01 -1.13 19.58
CA SER A 638 13.50 -0.51 18.34
C SER A 638 14.35 0.65 17.88
N TYR A 639 14.85 1.48 18.80
CA TYR A 639 15.71 2.61 18.49
C TYR A 639 16.90 2.68 19.44
N LEU A 640 18.05 3.05 18.90
CA LEU A 640 19.22 3.50 19.66
C LEU A 640 19.21 5.03 19.65
N VAL A 641 19.21 5.64 20.83
CA VAL A 641 19.24 7.10 21.02
C VAL A 641 20.57 7.49 21.62
N MET A 642 21.32 8.31 20.89
CA MET A 642 22.60 8.87 21.33
C MET A 642 22.37 10.32 21.74
N TYR A 643 22.73 10.67 22.97
CA TYR A 643 22.48 11.98 23.57
C TYR A 643 23.74 12.49 24.28
N ALA A 644 23.83 13.80 24.50
CA ALA A 644 24.97 14.41 25.20
C ALA A 644 25.20 13.74 26.57
N ALA A 645 26.46 13.41 26.84
CA ALA A 645 26.87 12.64 28.03
C ALA A 645 26.69 13.39 29.35
#